data_AF-A0A800JJ11-F1
#
_entry.id   AF-A0A800JJ11-F1
#
_cell.length_a   1.000
_cell.length_b   1.000
_cell.length_c   1.000
_cell.angle_alpha   90.00
_cell.angle_beta   90.00
_cell.angle_gamma   90.00
#
_symmetry.space_group_name_H-M   'P 1'
#
loop_
_entity.id
_entity.type
_entity.pdbx_description
1 polymer ?
#
loop_
_entity_poly.entity_id
_entity_poly.type
_entity_poly.pdbx_seq_one_letter_code
_entity_poly.pdbx_strand_id
1 'polypeptide(L)'
;MKSLNAFALFFILIAAKAHSAGTEKPLVIDKATGQYKNLSYEALTDEGLSWQNRTQLFGGDTVNYGELTIEERTAKENELKTLLARIKVRENQNWADPKLLHRVETEILTWLDSQIEPMTATQSYTGADVQRLRNASVGFFRAHEIFGGKKYLDAGLKCADLILKSQWPRGHWPWPGKSDKFIRIQDGYTTKPFWIMLYAYKLSGDKKYFESAIRCADILLSIKRPGGGWGDQWAFGGGKSGNSGVYHGTSFNDGATNDPFQIMVMAYHLTNDKKYINGLHEIGEFILKAQMGEGNVVGWCEQYNDDARPVRARQYEIELPYPRALTRGVGPLLIWLYLMDEGEVHMDLLRSAYAWHELVRQKELNPEILAQWKAMSEAWSPSHHTLTGNYLMEYRPGWPDAWLPDGSNWGRVLSFKMMAWNPLSTEQKKKYDNLVDHAWPPVTDLAGLALAHKPPPREYNMYVHCHSGIGNSLSEIRRALLEHKRGGRAGMIKYYSHPTKYTADQYLQARIHAAQRVLKIRNRRMAYPYTGRPGYTGISTAKDFGFVSSKGRWYGDPNTKWGAAFQTVYPSRNTIWYQWQLIYDVKIARGQIDSDAAARGSRGLESVATQTHLDSWDVLGEWGMACHEMENYFDVPIQKK
;
A
#
# COMPACT_ATOMS: atom_id res chain seq x y z
N MET A 1 -17.40 -55.03 53.16
CA MET A 1 -17.60 -53.57 53.30
C MET A 1 -16.57 -52.85 52.45
N LYS A 2 -17.04 -51.81 51.75
CA LYS A 2 -16.40 -50.84 50.83
C LYS A 2 -15.02 -50.35 51.34
N SER A 3 -14.05 -49.87 50.56
CA SER A 3 -13.77 -49.76 49.12
C SER A 3 -12.29 -49.32 49.00
N LEU A 4 -11.62 -49.72 47.91
CA LEU A 4 -10.31 -49.21 47.50
C LEU A 4 -10.35 -47.68 47.27
N ASN A 5 -9.23 -46.99 47.54
CA ASN A 5 -8.93 -45.70 46.92
C ASN A 5 -7.51 -45.70 46.36
N ALA A 6 -7.47 -45.56 45.03
CA ALA A 6 -6.31 -45.53 44.18
C ALA A 6 -5.79 -44.09 43.98
N PHE A 7 -4.49 -43.99 43.76
CA PHE A 7 -3.76 -42.82 43.28
C PHE A 7 -4.39 -42.26 41.98
N ALA A 8 -4.71 -40.97 41.96
CA ALA A 8 -5.12 -40.27 40.74
C ALA A 8 -3.95 -39.41 40.22
N LEU A 9 -3.35 -39.84 39.10
CA LEU A 9 -2.56 -38.97 38.23
C LEU A 9 -3.50 -38.01 37.50
N PHE A 10 -3.29 -36.70 37.69
CA PHE A 10 -3.90 -35.66 36.86
C PHE A 10 -3.16 -35.59 35.51
N PHE A 11 -3.74 -36.17 34.47
CA PHE A 11 -3.38 -35.85 33.08
C PHE A 11 -4.10 -34.56 32.68
N ILE A 12 -3.34 -33.48 32.50
CA ILE A 12 -3.81 -32.28 31.81
C ILE A 12 -3.85 -32.62 30.32
N LEU A 13 -5.04 -32.88 29.80
CA LEU A 13 -5.31 -32.98 28.37
C LEU A 13 -5.20 -31.58 27.76
N ILE A 14 -4.05 -31.26 27.19
CA ILE A 14 -3.92 -30.18 26.20
C ILE A 14 -4.65 -30.67 24.95
N ALA A 15 -5.89 -30.19 24.76
CA ALA A 15 -6.61 -30.38 23.52
C ALA A 15 -5.95 -29.54 22.43
N ALA A 16 -4.96 -30.12 21.73
CA ALA A 16 -4.56 -29.65 20.42
C ALA A 16 -5.77 -29.80 19.49
N LYS A 17 -6.49 -28.71 19.23
CA LYS A 17 -7.49 -28.67 18.16
C LYS A 17 -6.75 -28.80 16.83
N ALA A 18 -6.62 -30.02 16.34
CA ALA A 18 -6.38 -30.28 14.93
C ALA A 18 -7.55 -29.63 14.16
N HIS A 19 -7.26 -28.57 13.40
CA HIS A 19 -8.21 -28.02 12.43
C HIS A 19 -8.46 -29.11 11.38
N SER A 20 -9.64 -29.73 11.42
CA SER A 20 -10.09 -30.56 10.31
C SER A 20 -10.20 -29.66 9.08
N ALA A 21 -9.49 -30.02 8.00
CA ALA A 21 -9.69 -29.43 6.68
C ALA A 21 -11.09 -29.81 6.15
N GLY A 22 -12.12 -29.14 6.67
CA GLY A 22 -13.41 -29.07 5.99
C GLY A 22 -13.21 -28.21 4.74
N THR A 23 -13.82 -28.61 3.63
CA THR A 23 -13.83 -27.83 2.40
C THR A 23 -14.30 -26.40 2.71
N GLU A 24 -13.45 -25.41 2.43
CA GLU A 24 -13.80 -24.02 2.71
C GLU A 24 -14.96 -23.63 1.78
N LYS A 25 -16.05 -23.13 2.36
CA LYS A 25 -17.19 -22.70 1.54
C LYS A 25 -16.82 -21.40 0.83
N PRO A 26 -17.08 -21.27 -0.49
CA PRO A 26 -16.83 -20.03 -1.20
C PRO A 26 -17.54 -18.83 -0.56
N LEU A 27 -16.90 -17.66 -0.64
CA LEU A 27 -17.51 -16.41 -0.18
C LEU A 27 -18.78 -16.09 -0.97
N VAL A 28 -19.85 -15.71 -0.25
CA VAL A 28 -21.15 -15.43 -0.86
C VAL A 28 -21.35 -13.92 -0.97
N ILE A 29 -21.60 -13.43 -2.19
CA ILE A 29 -22.07 -12.06 -2.43
C ILE A 29 -23.59 -12.03 -2.29
N ASP A 30 -24.09 -11.11 -1.48
CA ASP A 30 -25.51 -10.81 -1.41
C ASP A 30 -25.93 -10.02 -2.64
N LYS A 31 -26.89 -10.55 -3.41
CA LYS A 31 -27.33 -9.94 -4.67
C LYS A 31 -28.07 -8.61 -4.49
N ALA A 32 -28.69 -8.38 -3.32
CA ALA A 32 -29.44 -7.15 -3.06
C ALA A 32 -28.49 -6.00 -2.71
N THR A 33 -27.44 -6.28 -1.94
CA THR A 33 -26.47 -5.25 -1.53
C THR A 33 -25.23 -5.16 -2.44
N GLY A 34 -24.94 -6.20 -3.23
CA GLY A 34 -23.70 -6.31 -4.00
C GLY A 34 -22.45 -6.55 -3.13
N GLN A 35 -22.63 -6.80 -1.83
CA GLN A 35 -21.55 -6.94 -0.85
C GLN A 35 -21.38 -8.39 -0.38
N TYR A 36 -20.18 -8.74 0.09
CA TYR A 36 -19.94 -10.05 0.70
C TYR A 36 -20.71 -10.20 2.02
N LYS A 37 -21.41 -11.33 2.17
CA LYS A 37 -22.21 -11.64 3.37
C LYS A 37 -21.39 -11.82 4.63
N ASN A 38 -20.17 -12.31 4.52
CA ASN A 38 -19.29 -12.54 5.66
C ASN A 38 -17.83 -12.46 5.18
N LEU A 39 -17.04 -11.60 5.83
CA LEU A 39 -15.60 -11.47 5.63
C LEU A 39 -14.84 -11.63 6.95
N SER A 40 -15.43 -12.25 7.98
CA SER A 40 -14.72 -12.65 9.21
C SER A 40 -13.48 -13.50 8.90
N TYR A 41 -12.51 -13.50 9.82
CA TYR A 41 -11.27 -14.25 9.67
C TYR A 41 -11.51 -15.73 9.33
N GLU A 42 -12.49 -16.34 9.99
CA GLU A 42 -12.89 -17.74 9.82
C GLU A 42 -13.44 -17.99 8.41
N ALA A 43 -14.16 -17.02 7.85
CA ALA A 43 -14.76 -17.10 6.53
C ALA A 43 -13.81 -16.74 5.39
N LEU A 44 -12.70 -16.03 5.65
CA LEU A 44 -11.76 -15.62 4.60
C LEU A 44 -11.25 -16.84 3.83
N THR A 45 -11.47 -16.81 2.51
CA THR A 45 -11.00 -17.77 1.52
C THR A 45 -10.97 -17.10 0.15
N ASP A 46 -10.12 -17.58 -0.75
CA ASP A 46 -10.18 -17.23 -2.17
C ASP A 46 -10.75 -18.38 -3.04
N GLU A 47 -11.18 -19.47 -2.40
CA GLU A 47 -11.76 -20.61 -3.09
C GLU A 47 -13.04 -20.19 -3.84
N GLY A 48 -13.10 -20.56 -5.13
CA GLY A 48 -14.22 -20.21 -6.00
C GLY A 48 -14.30 -18.74 -6.43
N LEU A 49 -13.38 -17.87 -5.99
CA LEU A 49 -13.34 -16.49 -6.46
C LEU A 49 -12.78 -16.38 -7.88
N SER A 50 -13.36 -15.48 -8.67
CA SER A 50 -12.72 -15.01 -9.89
C SER A 50 -11.41 -14.28 -9.55
N TRP A 51 -10.48 -14.22 -10.49
CA TRP A 51 -9.23 -13.47 -10.31
C TRP A 51 -9.49 -11.99 -9.96
N GLN A 52 -10.51 -11.36 -10.55
CA GLN A 52 -10.90 -9.98 -10.25
C GLN A 52 -11.35 -9.83 -8.81
N ASN A 53 -12.23 -10.73 -8.33
CA ASN A 53 -12.74 -10.70 -6.97
C ASN A 53 -11.62 -10.97 -5.96
N ARG A 54 -10.73 -11.94 -6.23
CA ARG A 54 -9.57 -12.22 -5.39
C ARG A 54 -8.69 -10.97 -5.27
N THR A 55 -8.38 -10.35 -6.40
CA THR A 55 -7.53 -9.16 -6.44
C THR A 55 -8.18 -7.96 -5.74
N GLN A 56 -9.49 -7.78 -5.92
CA GLN A 56 -10.28 -6.75 -5.23
C GLN A 56 -10.48 -7.06 -3.74
N LEU A 57 -10.30 -8.29 -3.25
CA LEU A 57 -10.45 -8.58 -1.83
C LEU A 57 -9.11 -8.60 -1.10
N PHE A 58 -8.06 -9.05 -1.76
CA PHE A 58 -6.77 -9.42 -1.16
C PHE A 58 -5.54 -8.77 -1.83
N GLY A 59 -5.73 -7.83 -2.77
CA GLY A 59 -4.61 -7.21 -3.49
C GLY A 59 -3.96 -8.15 -4.50
N GLY A 60 -2.76 -7.79 -4.99
CA GLY A 60 -2.04 -8.57 -6.00
C GLY A 60 -1.46 -9.88 -5.47
N ASP A 61 -1.06 -10.73 -6.40
CA ASP A 61 -0.54 -12.07 -6.13
C ASP A 61 1.00 -12.11 -6.24
N THR A 62 1.61 -13.03 -5.50
CA THR A 62 3.03 -13.38 -5.61
C THR A 62 3.17 -14.69 -6.38
N VAL A 63 4.01 -14.70 -7.41
CA VAL A 63 4.21 -15.88 -8.26
C VAL A 63 5.58 -16.47 -8.00
N ASN A 64 5.63 -17.57 -7.26
CA ASN A 64 6.86 -18.32 -7.03
C ASN A 64 7.04 -19.38 -8.12
N TYR A 65 8.16 -19.30 -8.82
CA TYR A 65 8.56 -20.29 -9.83
C TYR A 65 9.50 -21.32 -9.19
N GLY A 66 9.25 -22.60 -9.47
CA GLY A 66 10.10 -23.70 -9.02
C GLY A 66 11.10 -24.14 -10.09
N GLU A 67 12.02 -25.02 -9.72
CA GLU A 67 12.88 -25.72 -10.66
C GLU A 67 12.07 -26.69 -11.53
N LEU A 68 12.55 -26.97 -12.74
CA LEU A 68 11.86 -27.84 -13.71
C LEU A 68 12.64 -29.14 -13.92
N THR A 69 11.93 -30.24 -14.14
CA THR A 69 12.56 -31.44 -14.71
C THR A 69 12.97 -31.20 -16.16
N ILE A 70 13.77 -32.10 -16.74
CA ILE A 70 14.20 -31.99 -18.14
C ILE A 70 13.00 -32.01 -19.09
N GLU A 71 12.01 -32.86 -18.82
CA GLU A 71 10.78 -32.98 -19.60
C GLU A 71 9.93 -31.72 -19.48
N GLU A 72 9.74 -31.20 -18.26
CA GLU A 72 9.00 -29.96 -18.01
C GLU A 72 9.66 -28.76 -18.68
N ARG A 73 10.98 -28.64 -18.57
CA ARG A 73 11.77 -27.59 -19.23
C ARG A 73 11.55 -27.63 -20.74
N THR A 74 11.69 -28.80 -21.35
CA THR A 74 11.47 -28.99 -22.79
C THR A 74 10.04 -28.61 -23.20
N ALA A 75 9.04 -28.99 -22.41
CA ALA A 75 7.65 -28.61 -22.66
C ALA A 75 7.44 -27.09 -22.55
N LYS A 76 8.03 -26.45 -21.54
CA LYS A 76 7.95 -25.00 -21.31
C LYS A 76 8.66 -24.20 -22.40
N GLU A 77 9.81 -24.65 -22.89
CA GLU A 77 10.49 -24.05 -24.04
C GLU A 77 9.61 -24.08 -25.30
N ASN A 78 8.95 -25.21 -25.57
CA ASN A 78 8.01 -25.34 -26.68
C ASN A 78 6.75 -24.47 -26.50
N GLU A 79 6.22 -24.37 -25.27
CA GLU A 79 5.13 -23.46 -24.92
C GLU A 79 5.53 -22.01 -25.23
N LEU A 80 6.70 -21.58 -24.74
CA LEU A 80 7.21 -20.23 -24.97
C LEU A 80 7.38 -19.93 -26.46
N LYS A 81 7.98 -20.85 -27.23
CA LYS A 81 8.14 -20.73 -28.68
C LYS A 81 6.79 -20.52 -29.37
N THR A 82 5.77 -21.26 -28.97
CA THR A 82 4.40 -21.14 -29.49
C THR A 82 3.78 -19.79 -29.15
N LEU A 83 3.92 -19.33 -27.91
CA LEU A 83 3.41 -18.03 -27.46
C LEU A 83 4.09 -16.86 -28.20
N LEU A 84 5.41 -16.92 -28.38
CA LEU A 84 6.17 -15.93 -29.15
C LEU A 84 5.74 -15.89 -30.62
N ALA A 85 5.48 -17.04 -31.25
CA ALA A 85 4.94 -17.11 -32.60
C ALA A 85 3.55 -16.44 -32.68
N ARG A 86 2.67 -16.68 -31.70
CA ARG A 86 1.35 -16.03 -31.62
C ARG A 86 1.45 -14.52 -31.46
N ILE A 87 2.39 -14.02 -30.66
CA ILE A 87 2.66 -12.59 -30.53
C ILE A 87 3.08 -12.03 -31.90
N LYS A 88 4.02 -12.69 -32.59
CA LYS A 88 4.47 -12.28 -33.93
C LYS A 88 3.33 -12.24 -34.95
N VAL A 89 2.45 -13.25 -34.96
CA VAL A 89 1.25 -13.27 -35.82
C VAL A 89 0.40 -12.04 -35.56
N ARG A 90 0.06 -11.72 -34.30
CA ARG A 90 -0.75 -10.53 -33.99
C ARG A 90 -0.10 -9.21 -34.39
N GLU A 91 1.22 -9.11 -34.33
CA GLU A 91 1.94 -7.89 -34.76
C GLU A 91 1.97 -7.70 -36.28
N ASN A 92 1.70 -8.75 -37.06
CA ASN A 92 1.82 -8.72 -38.52
C ASN A 92 0.48 -8.84 -39.26
N GLN A 93 -0.59 -9.29 -38.60
CA GLN A 93 -1.87 -9.58 -39.26
C GLN A 93 -2.85 -8.41 -39.18
N ASN A 94 -3.51 -8.11 -40.30
CA ASN A 94 -4.45 -6.99 -40.43
C ASN A 94 -5.73 -7.16 -39.59
N TRP A 95 -6.16 -8.40 -39.30
CA TRP A 95 -7.32 -8.66 -38.44
C TRP A 95 -7.04 -8.36 -36.95
N ALA A 96 -5.77 -8.18 -36.59
CA ALA A 96 -5.33 -7.82 -35.26
C ALA A 96 -4.96 -6.32 -35.21
N ASP A 97 -4.02 -5.95 -34.34
CA ASP A 97 -3.49 -4.61 -34.21
C ASP A 97 -2.04 -4.60 -34.71
N PRO A 98 -1.80 -4.62 -36.04
CA PRO A 98 -0.46 -4.78 -36.57
C PRO A 98 0.44 -3.65 -36.04
N LYS A 99 1.68 -3.97 -35.68
CA LYS A 99 2.68 -3.05 -35.07
C LYS A 99 2.24 -2.37 -33.77
N LEU A 100 1.28 -2.91 -33.01
CA LEU A 100 0.84 -2.32 -31.74
C LEU A 100 2.01 -2.14 -30.76
N LEU A 101 2.81 -3.17 -30.55
CA LEU A 101 3.90 -3.12 -29.58
C LEU A 101 4.94 -2.07 -29.98
N HIS A 102 5.25 -1.99 -31.28
CA HIS A 102 6.14 -0.96 -31.81
C HIS A 102 5.58 0.46 -31.59
N ARG A 103 4.28 0.70 -31.85
CA ARG A 103 3.68 2.02 -31.60
C ARG A 103 3.73 2.42 -30.14
N VAL A 104 3.35 1.51 -29.23
CA VAL A 104 3.33 1.79 -27.79
C VAL A 104 4.75 2.05 -27.28
N GLU A 105 5.73 1.24 -27.71
CA GLU A 105 7.14 1.44 -27.34
C GLU A 105 7.67 2.78 -27.87
N THR A 106 7.39 3.13 -29.14
CA THR A 106 7.78 4.41 -29.73
C THR A 106 7.17 5.59 -28.97
N GLU A 107 5.91 5.50 -28.54
CA GLU A 107 5.27 6.56 -27.75
C GLU A 107 5.96 6.74 -26.38
N ILE A 108 6.27 5.64 -25.69
CA ILE A 108 7.00 5.68 -24.40
C ILE A 108 8.39 6.29 -24.59
N LEU A 109 9.15 5.85 -25.60
CA LEU A 109 10.51 6.32 -25.85
C LEU A 109 10.54 7.80 -26.25
N THR A 110 9.62 8.23 -27.13
CA THR A 110 9.50 9.64 -27.52
C THR A 110 9.20 10.51 -26.30
N TRP A 111 8.27 10.07 -25.45
CA TRP A 111 7.96 10.76 -24.21
C TRP A 111 9.18 10.78 -23.27
N LEU A 112 9.82 9.65 -23.01
CA LEU A 112 11.00 9.56 -22.14
C LEU A 112 12.12 10.51 -22.58
N ASP A 113 12.41 10.55 -23.89
CA ASP A 113 13.43 11.43 -24.45
C ASP A 113 13.07 12.91 -24.25
N SER A 114 11.80 13.27 -24.39
CA SER A 114 11.32 14.64 -24.11
C SER A 114 11.44 15.04 -22.64
N GLN A 115 11.52 14.08 -21.71
CA GLN A 115 11.65 14.37 -20.28
C GLN A 115 13.09 14.58 -19.82
N ILE A 116 14.10 14.18 -20.62
CA ILE A 116 15.51 14.23 -20.18
C ILE A 116 15.94 15.66 -19.90
N GLU A 117 15.79 16.58 -20.85
CA GLU A 117 16.22 17.97 -20.67
C GLU A 117 15.47 18.64 -19.51
N PRO A 118 14.12 18.62 -19.44
CA PRO A 118 13.39 19.34 -18.40
C PRO A 118 13.75 18.88 -16.98
N MET A 119 14.05 17.58 -16.81
CA MET A 119 14.43 17.03 -15.52
C MET A 119 15.90 17.31 -15.20
N THR A 120 16.80 17.13 -16.17
CA THR A 120 18.25 17.28 -15.93
C THR A 120 18.74 18.72 -15.91
N ALA A 121 17.96 19.67 -16.45
CA ALA A 121 18.23 21.11 -16.36
C ALA A 121 17.78 21.73 -15.02
N THR A 122 17.02 20.99 -14.21
CA THR A 122 16.60 21.48 -12.88
C THR A 122 17.82 21.70 -11.99
N GLN A 123 17.92 22.88 -11.36
CA GLN A 123 19.10 23.27 -10.57
C GLN A 123 18.87 23.27 -9.06
N SER A 124 17.63 23.13 -8.59
CA SER A 124 17.28 23.20 -7.17
C SER A 124 16.40 22.03 -6.74
N TYR A 125 16.57 21.60 -5.49
CA TYR A 125 15.73 20.58 -4.85
C TYR A 125 14.80 21.22 -3.83
N THR A 126 13.82 22.00 -4.29
CA THR A 126 12.89 22.74 -3.44
C THR A 126 11.47 22.75 -4.01
N GLY A 127 10.47 23.05 -3.17
CA GLY A 127 9.08 23.24 -3.60
C GLY A 127 8.53 22.06 -4.42
N ALA A 128 7.92 22.38 -5.57
CA ALA A 128 7.31 21.38 -6.46
C ALA A 128 8.33 20.43 -7.12
N ASP A 129 9.60 20.84 -7.23
CA ASP A 129 10.63 20.04 -7.91
C ASP A 129 11.07 18.84 -7.07
N VAL A 130 10.90 18.89 -5.74
CA VAL A 130 11.24 17.78 -4.83
C VAL A 130 10.57 16.47 -5.27
N GLN A 131 9.24 16.49 -5.46
CA GLN A 131 8.50 15.29 -5.85
C GLN A 131 8.76 14.92 -7.32
N ARG A 132 8.90 15.91 -8.21
CA ARG A 132 9.18 15.69 -9.64
C ARG A 132 10.52 14.99 -9.83
N LEU A 133 11.59 15.46 -9.19
CA LEU A 133 12.93 14.87 -9.25
C LEU A 133 12.99 13.47 -8.64
N ARG A 134 12.29 13.24 -7.52
CA ARG A 134 12.18 11.91 -6.92
C ARG A 134 11.56 10.91 -7.90
N ASN A 135 10.41 11.26 -8.47
CA ASN A 135 9.71 10.42 -9.44
C ASN A 135 10.52 10.23 -10.72
N ALA A 136 11.18 11.28 -11.23
CA ALA A 136 12.01 11.21 -12.42
C ALA A 136 13.23 10.30 -12.23
N SER A 137 13.89 10.34 -11.07
CA SER A 137 15.01 9.46 -10.75
C SER A 137 14.60 7.99 -10.89
N VAL A 138 13.53 7.59 -10.20
CA VAL A 138 12.99 6.21 -10.25
C VAL A 138 12.51 5.85 -11.67
N GLY A 139 11.82 6.77 -12.33
CA GLY A 139 11.29 6.56 -13.67
C GLY A 139 12.38 6.35 -14.73
N PHE A 140 13.47 7.12 -14.68
CA PHE A 140 14.61 6.96 -15.58
C PHE A 140 15.44 5.71 -15.28
N PHE A 141 15.66 5.38 -14.00
CA PHE A 141 16.28 4.11 -13.63
C PHE A 141 15.47 2.93 -14.15
N ARG A 142 14.14 3.01 -14.03
CA ARG A 142 13.29 1.96 -14.57
C ARG A 142 13.26 1.93 -16.10
N ALA A 143 13.33 3.09 -16.75
CA ALA A 143 13.49 3.16 -18.20
C ALA A 143 14.81 2.50 -18.65
N HIS A 144 15.90 2.71 -17.92
CA HIS A 144 17.19 2.07 -18.21
C HIS A 144 17.10 0.54 -18.12
N GLU A 145 16.52 -0.01 -17.05
CA GLU A 145 16.36 -1.47 -16.89
C GLU A 145 15.46 -2.11 -17.96
N ILE A 146 14.48 -1.37 -18.49
CA ILE A 146 13.51 -1.90 -19.46
C ILE A 146 13.98 -1.71 -20.91
N PHE A 147 14.44 -0.51 -21.26
CA PHE A 147 14.74 -0.12 -22.64
C PHE A 147 16.24 -0.14 -22.95
N GLY A 148 17.09 -0.28 -21.94
CA GLY A 148 18.51 -0.04 -22.06
C GLY A 148 18.82 1.45 -22.31
N GLY A 149 20.05 1.72 -22.73
CA GLY A 149 20.49 3.06 -23.08
C GLY A 149 21.10 3.82 -21.90
N LYS A 150 22.36 4.20 -22.08
CA LYS A 150 23.13 4.99 -21.09
C LYS A 150 22.48 6.34 -20.80
N LYS A 151 21.77 6.94 -21.77
CA LYS A 151 21.09 8.24 -21.62
C LYS A 151 20.07 8.28 -20.48
N TYR A 152 19.32 7.20 -20.25
CA TYR A 152 18.33 7.16 -19.17
C TYR A 152 19.00 6.95 -17.81
N LEU A 153 20.03 6.10 -17.75
CA LEU A 153 20.87 5.97 -16.56
C LEU A 153 21.49 7.33 -16.18
N ASP A 154 22.11 8.00 -17.15
CA ASP A 154 22.74 9.31 -16.95
C ASP A 154 21.71 10.37 -16.49
N ALA A 155 20.49 10.37 -17.07
CA ALA A 155 19.43 11.28 -16.66
C ALA A 155 18.96 11.02 -15.21
N GLY A 156 18.77 9.75 -14.85
CA GLY A 156 18.43 9.35 -13.49
C GLY A 156 19.53 9.69 -12.48
N LEU A 157 20.80 9.45 -12.84
CA LEU A 157 21.95 9.79 -11.99
C LEU A 157 22.11 11.30 -11.82
N LYS A 158 21.86 12.11 -12.84
CA LYS A 158 21.83 13.58 -12.70
C LYS A 158 20.76 14.05 -11.71
N CYS A 159 19.57 13.45 -11.76
CA CYS A 159 18.53 13.74 -10.77
C CYS A 159 18.97 13.32 -9.36
N ALA A 160 19.53 12.12 -9.21
CA ALA A 160 20.05 11.60 -7.95
C ALA A 160 21.21 12.44 -7.40
N ASP A 161 22.11 12.95 -8.25
CA ASP A 161 23.21 13.83 -7.86
C ASP A 161 22.71 15.16 -7.31
N LEU A 162 21.65 15.73 -7.89
CA LEU A 162 21.03 16.94 -7.33
C LEU A 162 20.38 16.68 -5.97
N ILE A 163 19.70 15.54 -5.82
CA ILE A 163 19.14 15.09 -4.53
C ILE A 163 20.26 14.92 -3.51
N LEU A 164 21.34 14.23 -3.87
CA LEU A 164 22.52 14.00 -3.04
C LEU A 164 23.17 15.31 -2.61
N LYS A 165 23.42 16.24 -3.54
CA LYS A 165 24.00 17.57 -3.27
C LYS A 165 23.17 18.37 -2.27
N SER A 166 21.88 18.10 -2.21
CA SER A 166 20.94 18.76 -1.29
C SER A 166 20.86 18.09 0.07
N GLN A 167 21.49 16.92 0.28
CA GLN A 167 21.55 16.27 1.58
C GLN A 167 22.38 17.13 2.55
N TRP A 168 21.84 17.41 3.73
CA TRP A 168 22.60 18.12 4.75
C TRP A 168 23.67 17.20 5.38
N PRO A 169 24.71 17.76 6.02
CA PRO A 169 25.82 16.98 6.59
C PRO A 169 25.38 15.87 7.55
N ARG A 170 24.25 16.06 8.25
CA ARG A 170 23.67 15.06 9.15
C ARG A 170 23.00 13.89 8.44
N GLY A 171 22.73 13.93 7.14
CA GLY A 171 22.16 12.80 6.39
C GLY A 171 20.68 12.92 6.01
N HIS A 172 19.99 14.01 6.36
CA HIS A 172 18.59 14.26 6.01
C HIS A 172 18.47 15.34 4.92
N TRP A 173 17.25 15.59 4.41
CA TRP A 173 17.00 16.47 3.26
C TRP A 173 16.08 17.67 3.54
N PRO A 174 16.23 18.76 2.78
CA PRO A 174 15.39 19.96 2.81
C PRO A 174 13.89 19.73 2.93
N TRP A 175 13.29 20.40 3.91
CA TRP A 175 11.86 20.63 3.99
C TRP A 175 11.57 22.15 3.89
N PRO A 176 10.54 22.59 3.15
CA PRO A 176 10.33 24.01 2.85
C PRO A 176 10.32 24.91 4.09
N GLY A 177 11.11 25.99 4.03
CA GLY A 177 11.17 27.00 5.10
C GLY A 177 11.92 26.56 6.37
N LYS A 178 12.66 25.45 6.35
CA LYS A 178 13.48 24.98 7.49
C LYS A 178 14.96 24.81 7.14
N SER A 179 15.80 24.82 8.17
CA SER A 179 17.25 24.59 8.08
C SER A 179 17.62 23.13 8.36
N ASP A 180 18.93 22.83 8.29
CA ASP A 180 19.58 21.55 8.64
C ASP A 180 19.40 21.10 10.11
N LYS A 181 18.66 21.88 10.90
CA LYS A 181 18.28 21.58 12.28
C LYS A 181 16.92 20.90 12.38
N PHE A 182 16.23 20.68 11.26
CA PHE A 182 14.88 20.14 11.21
C PHE A 182 14.78 18.96 10.25
N ILE A 183 14.17 17.87 10.72
CA ILE A 183 13.89 16.68 9.93
C ILE A 183 12.37 16.56 9.80
N ARG A 184 11.89 16.54 8.55
CA ARG A 184 10.56 16.00 8.25
C ARG A 184 10.70 14.50 8.06
N ILE A 185 10.11 13.72 8.96
CA ILE A 185 10.23 12.26 8.96
C ILE A 185 9.15 11.66 8.05
N GLN A 186 7.89 12.10 8.21
CA GLN A 186 6.77 11.67 7.36
C GLN A 186 6.81 12.26 5.92
N ASP A 187 5.82 11.88 5.10
CA ASP A 187 5.60 12.30 3.70
C ASP A 187 6.70 11.89 2.70
N GLY A 188 7.70 11.15 3.18
CA GLY A 188 8.83 10.73 2.38
C GLY A 188 9.89 11.81 2.13
N TYR A 189 9.92 12.89 2.92
CA TYR A 189 10.91 13.96 2.69
C TYR A 189 12.36 13.49 2.93
N THR A 190 12.55 12.73 3.99
CA THR A 190 13.86 12.16 4.34
C THR A 190 14.01 10.72 3.84
N THR A 191 12.93 9.95 3.80
CA THR A 191 12.96 8.50 3.56
C THR A 191 12.94 8.11 2.09
N LYS A 192 12.22 8.82 1.20
CA LYS A 192 12.27 8.51 -0.26
C LYS A 192 13.65 8.74 -0.87
N PRO A 193 14.40 9.81 -0.54
CA PRO A 193 15.77 9.97 -1.01
C PRO A 193 16.68 8.78 -0.65
N PHE A 194 16.54 8.17 0.53
CA PHE A 194 17.30 6.96 0.90
C PHE A 194 17.18 5.86 -0.17
N TRP A 195 15.94 5.51 -0.55
CA TRP A 195 15.68 4.50 -1.57
C TRP A 195 16.25 4.88 -2.95
N ILE A 196 16.16 6.16 -3.33
CA ILE A 196 16.72 6.65 -4.59
C ILE A 196 18.25 6.56 -4.58
N MET A 197 18.90 6.86 -3.46
CA MET A 197 20.34 6.69 -3.33
C MET A 197 20.75 5.22 -3.47
N LEU A 198 20.01 4.28 -2.87
CA LEU A 198 20.26 2.85 -3.05
C LEU A 198 20.06 2.40 -4.49
N TYR A 199 19.01 2.89 -5.17
CA TYR A 199 18.78 2.56 -6.57
C TYR A 199 19.90 3.11 -7.47
N ALA A 200 20.34 4.34 -7.23
CA ALA A 200 21.48 4.93 -7.92
C ALA A 200 22.77 4.12 -7.68
N TYR A 201 23.02 3.69 -6.45
CA TYR A 201 24.14 2.80 -6.11
C TYR A 201 24.05 1.47 -6.86
N LYS A 202 22.90 0.79 -6.83
CA LYS A 202 22.68 -0.48 -7.53
C LYS A 202 23.05 -0.39 -9.02
N LEU A 203 22.65 0.69 -9.69
CA LEU A 203 22.84 0.82 -11.14
C LEU A 203 24.20 1.40 -11.54
N SER A 204 24.87 2.15 -10.66
CA SER A 204 26.15 2.81 -11.00
C SER A 204 27.38 2.20 -10.33
N GLY A 205 27.22 1.51 -9.20
CA GLY A 205 28.31 1.10 -8.32
C GLY A 205 29.00 2.26 -7.57
N ASP A 206 28.53 3.51 -7.71
CA ASP A 206 29.16 4.67 -7.09
C ASP A 206 28.82 4.75 -5.59
N LYS A 207 29.85 4.51 -4.77
CA LYS A 207 29.73 4.42 -3.30
C LYS A 207 29.20 5.69 -2.65
N LYS A 208 29.31 6.87 -3.29
CA LYS A 208 28.80 8.12 -2.71
C LYS A 208 27.30 8.06 -2.40
N TYR A 209 26.54 7.32 -3.21
CA TYR A 209 25.10 7.15 -2.99
C TYR A 209 24.83 6.18 -1.83
N PHE A 210 25.58 5.08 -1.75
CA PHE A 210 25.51 4.16 -0.62
C PHE A 210 25.81 4.88 0.70
N GLU A 211 26.91 5.63 0.76
CA GLU A 211 27.29 6.41 1.95
C GLU A 211 26.23 7.45 2.33
N SER A 212 25.58 8.07 1.34
CA SER A 212 24.44 8.97 1.55
C SER A 212 23.23 8.28 2.17
N ALA A 213 22.89 7.10 1.68
CA ALA A 213 21.83 6.27 2.25
C ALA A 213 22.14 5.89 3.70
N ILE A 214 23.38 5.46 3.99
CA ILE A 214 23.79 5.11 5.35
C ILE A 214 23.74 6.31 6.31
N ARG A 215 24.18 7.51 5.88
CA ARG A 215 24.01 8.73 6.70
C ARG A 215 22.54 9.02 7.05
N CYS A 216 21.61 8.74 6.13
CA CYS A 216 20.17 8.86 6.41
C CYS A 216 19.71 7.84 7.47
N ALA A 217 20.15 6.58 7.35
CA ALA A 217 19.84 5.57 8.35
C ALA A 217 20.41 5.94 9.74
N ASP A 218 21.66 6.38 9.81
CA ASP A 218 22.31 6.80 11.05
C ASP A 218 21.57 7.95 11.75
N ILE A 219 21.15 8.98 10.99
CA ILE A 219 20.44 10.12 11.60
C ILE A 219 19.04 9.75 12.07
N LEU A 220 18.31 8.90 11.31
CA LEU A 220 17.01 8.39 11.74
C LEU A 220 17.16 7.54 13.00
N LEU A 221 18.17 6.65 13.06
CA LEU A 221 18.45 5.86 14.25
C LEU A 221 18.72 6.75 15.48
N SER A 222 19.49 7.83 15.30
CA SER A 222 19.86 8.74 16.40
C SER A 222 18.69 9.50 17.04
N ILE A 223 17.54 9.58 16.35
CA ILE A 223 16.34 10.30 16.80
C ILE A 223 15.18 9.36 17.16
N LYS A 224 15.41 8.03 17.18
CA LYS A 224 14.43 7.02 17.63
C LYS A 224 13.91 7.39 19.02
N ARG A 225 12.58 7.29 19.20
CA ARG A 225 11.90 7.67 20.45
C ARG A 225 11.81 6.48 21.42
N PRO A 226 11.55 6.71 22.72
CA PRO A 226 11.14 5.65 23.64
C PRO A 226 9.97 4.84 23.06
N GLY A 227 10.01 3.50 23.20
CA GLY A 227 9.07 2.60 22.52
C GLY A 227 9.42 2.30 21.05
N GLY A 228 10.54 2.83 20.59
CA GLY A 228 11.19 2.46 19.34
C GLY A 228 10.65 3.07 18.06
N GLY A 229 9.58 3.85 18.13
CA GLY A 229 9.01 4.56 16.98
C GLY A 229 9.65 5.92 16.69
N TRP A 230 9.03 6.65 15.76
CA TRP A 230 9.43 8.01 15.35
C TRP A 230 8.21 8.94 15.30
N GLY A 231 8.45 10.22 15.58
CA GLY A 231 7.43 11.26 15.42
C GLY A 231 7.28 11.71 13.96
N ASP A 232 6.39 12.68 13.71
CA ASP A 232 6.21 13.28 12.37
C ASP A 232 7.43 14.11 11.94
N GLN A 233 8.17 14.61 12.93
CA GLN A 233 9.23 15.59 12.77
C GLN A 233 10.20 15.56 13.95
N TRP A 234 11.41 16.06 13.69
CA TRP A 234 12.44 16.25 14.71
C TRP A 234 13.14 17.60 14.53
N ALA A 235 13.54 18.24 15.64
CA ALA A 235 14.40 19.41 15.57
C ALA A 235 15.52 19.33 16.61
N PHE A 236 16.77 19.52 16.21
CA PHE A 236 17.92 19.37 17.11
C PHE A 236 17.99 20.44 18.21
N GLY A 237 17.18 21.49 18.15
CA GLY A 237 17.11 22.57 19.16
C GLY A 237 15.82 22.58 19.99
N GLY A 238 15.02 21.52 19.99
CA GLY A 238 13.73 21.50 20.72
C GLY A 238 12.62 22.33 20.07
N GLY A 239 12.90 22.99 18.93
CA GLY A 239 11.96 23.85 18.22
C GLY A 239 10.86 23.07 17.52
N LYS A 240 9.68 23.68 17.40
CA LYS A 240 8.52 23.09 16.70
C LYS A 240 8.47 23.62 15.28
N SER A 241 8.03 22.83 14.30
CA SER A 241 7.44 23.47 13.12
C SER A 241 6.11 24.10 13.55
N GLY A 242 5.71 25.23 12.97
CA GLY A 242 4.40 25.83 13.25
C GLY A 242 3.23 24.97 12.73
N ASN A 243 3.50 23.77 12.21
CA ASN A 243 2.52 22.83 11.69
C ASN A 243 2.20 21.77 12.77
N SER A 244 0.95 21.32 12.73
CA SER A 244 0.43 20.15 13.46
C SER A 244 1.23 18.88 13.17
N GLY A 245 1.57 18.14 14.24
CA GLY A 245 2.23 16.83 14.18
C GLY A 245 2.98 16.51 15.47
N VAL A 246 3.26 15.24 15.72
CA VAL A 246 3.98 14.74 16.90
C VAL A 246 5.47 15.05 16.80
N TYR A 247 5.97 15.73 17.82
CA TYR A 247 7.38 16.03 18.00
C TYR A 247 8.03 15.14 19.07
N HIS A 248 7.28 14.83 20.13
CA HIS A 248 7.67 13.90 21.19
C HIS A 248 6.69 12.74 21.22
N GLY A 249 7.12 11.59 20.72
CA GLY A 249 6.33 10.36 20.68
C GLY A 249 6.39 9.66 19.33
N THR A 250 5.46 8.72 19.14
CA THR A 250 5.39 7.85 17.98
C THR A 250 4.19 8.23 17.12
N SER A 251 4.41 8.34 15.81
CA SER A 251 3.37 8.60 14.82
C SER A 251 3.32 7.47 13.80
N PHE A 252 2.09 7.04 13.52
CA PHE A 252 1.73 6.13 12.44
C PHE A 252 1.25 6.88 11.20
N ASN A 253 1.16 8.21 11.26
CA ASN A 253 0.70 9.03 10.16
C ASN A 253 1.75 9.14 9.04
N ASP A 254 1.30 9.05 7.79
CA ASP A 254 2.09 9.33 6.58
C ASP A 254 3.52 8.72 6.56
N GLY A 255 3.67 7.51 7.13
CA GLY A 255 4.93 6.75 7.15
C GLY A 255 5.94 7.16 8.22
N ALA A 256 5.56 8.01 9.19
CA ALA A 256 6.46 8.54 10.22
C ALA A 256 7.28 7.45 10.95
N THR A 257 6.66 6.33 11.34
CA THR A 257 7.36 5.19 11.96
C THR A 257 7.68 4.07 10.96
N ASN A 258 6.79 3.81 10.00
CA ASN A 258 6.94 2.72 9.05
C ASN A 258 8.16 2.91 8.13
N ASP A 259 8.37 4.11 7.59
CA ASP A 259 9.47 4.34 6.67
C ASP A 259 10.84 4.23 7.36
N PRO A 260 11.08 4.84 8.55
CA PRO A 260 12.32 4.58 9.29
C PRO A 260 12.51 3.11 9.66
N PHE A 261 11.44 2.39 10.04
CA PHE A 261 11.52 0.94 10.31
C PHE A 261 12.05 0.17 9.10
N GLN A 262 11.51 0.44 7.91
CA GLN A 262 12.00 -0.16 6.65
C GLN A 262 13.47 0.16 6.40
N ILE A 263 13.86 1.42 6.62
CA ILE A 263 15.24 1.88 6.45
C ILE A 263 16.17 1.18 7.43
N MET A 264 15.76 0.98 8.69
CA MET A 264 16.56 0.25 9.68
C MET A 264 16.82 -1.20 9.24
N VAL A 265 15.78 -1.90 8.79
CA VAL A 265 15.90 -3.28 8.31
C VAL A 265 16.79 -3.36 7.07
N MET A 266 16.58 -2.46 6.11
CA MET A 266 17.43 -2.36 4.92
C MET A 266 18.89 -2.02 5.27
N ALA A 267 19.12 -1.09 6.19
CA ALA A 267 20.46 -0.73 6.64
C ALA A 267 21.17 -1.91 7.32
N TYR A 268 20.46 -2.72 8.11
CA TYR A 268 21.01 -3.97 8.64
C TYR A 268 21.42 -4.92 7.51
N HIS A 269 20.56 -5.18 6.53
CA HIS A 269 20.90 -6.08 5.42
C HIS A 269 22.09 -5.57 4.59
N LEU A 270 22.21 -4.25 4.43
CA LEU A 270 23.31 -3.62 3.71
C LEU A 270 24.66 -3.63 4.46
N THR A 271 24.64 -3.68 5.79
CA THR A 271 25.85 -3.45 6.61
C THR A 271 26.18 -4.60 7.57
N ASN A 272 25.23 -5.50 7.81
CA ASN A 272 25.21 -6.50 8.87
C ASN A 272 25.39 -5.90 10.29
N ASP A 273 25.15 -4.60 10.46
CA ASP A 273 25.31 -3.91 11.74
C ASP A 273 24.02 -4.00 12.56
N LYS A 274 24.08 -4.75 13.66
CA LYS A 274 22.94 -4.99 14.55
C LYS A 274 22.42 -3.72 15.21
N LYS A 275 23.15 -2.60 15.20
CA LYS A 275 22.66 -1.33 15.78
C LYS A 275 21.34 -0.87 15.17
N TYR A 276 21.12 -1.15 13.88
CA TYR A 276 19.90 -0.71 13.18
C TYR A 276 18.66 -1.49 13.60
N ILE A 277 18.81 -2.78 13.94
CA ILE A 277 17.69 -3.64 14.33
C ILE A 277 17.52 -3.74 15.85
N ASN A 278 18.47 -3.21 16.62
CA ASN A 278 18.41 -3.19 18.06
C ASN A 278 17.20 -2.38 18.55
N GLY A 279 16.37 -3.00 19.39
CA GLY A 279 15.18 -2.35 19.93
C GLY A 279 14.04 -2.12 18.92
N LEU A 280 14.04 -2.74 17.73
CA LEU A 280 12.87 -2.70 16.84
C LEU A 280 11.65 -3.43 17.42
N HIS A 281 11.87 -4.47 18.24
CA HIS A 281 10.81 -5.20 18.94
C HIS A 281 9.98 -4.30 19.89
N GLU A 282 10.58 -3.21 20.40
CA GLU A 282 9.91 -2.24 21.27
C GLU A 282 8.68 -1.60 20.60
N ILE A 283 8.66 -1.53 19.27
CA ILE A 283 7.51 -1.01 18.52
C ILE A 283 6.28 -1.90 18.70
N GLY A 284 6.45 -3.22 18.77
CA GLY A 284 5.36 -4.15 19.06
C GLY A 284 4.80 -3.95 20.47
N GLU A 285 5.68 -3.78 21.45
CA GLU A 285 5.30 -3.45 22.83
C GLU A 285 4.57 -2.09 22.91
N PHE A 286 5.04 -1.10 22.16
CA PHE A 286 4.40 0.20 22.06
C PHE A 286 3.02 0.10 21.42
N ILE A 287 2.87 -0.64 20.31
CA ILE A 287 1.57 -0.84 19.63
C ILE A 287 0.57 -1.50 20.58
N LEU A 288 0.99 -2.53 21.32
CA LEU A 288 0.14 -3.20 22.31
C LEU A 288 -0.28 -2.22 23.41
N LYS A 289 0.66 -1.42 23.96
CA LYS A 289 0.37 -0.40 24.98
C LYS A 289 -0.52 0.73 24.44
N ALA A 290 -0.37 1.08 23.17
CA ALA A 290 -1.11 2.15 22.49
C ALA A 290 -2.51 1.72 22.07
N GLN A 291 -2.88 0.44 22.19
CA GLN A 291 -4.20 -0.05 21.82
C GLN A 291 -5.31 0.75 22.50
N MET A 292 -6.28 1.19 21.70
CA MET A 292 -7.46 1.90 22.15
C MET A 292 -8.71 1.04 21.98
N GLY A 293 -9.68 1.24 22.87
CA GLY A 293 -11.02 0.68 22.78
C GLY A 293 -11.53 0.12 24.10
N GLU A 294 -12.84 0.11 24.29
CA GLU A 294 -13.53 -0.62 25.36
C GLU A 294 -14.23 -1.85 24.76
N GLY A 295 -14.32 -2.94 25.52
CA GLY A 295 -14.98 -4.18 25.07
C GLY A 295 -14.30 -4.77 23.83
N ASN A 296 -15.06 -4.89 22.74
CA ASN A 296 -14.59 -5.51 21.49
C ASN A 296 -13.91 -4.53 20.53
N VAL A 297 -13.84 -3.24 20.86
CA VAL A 297 -13.16 -2.26 20.02
C VAL A 297 -11.66 -2.45 20.14
N VAL A 298 -11.00 -2.60 18.99
CA VAL A 298 -9.54 -2.60 18.89
C VAL A 298 -9.15 -1.65 17.76
N GLY A 299 -8.41 -0.61 18.10
CA GLY A 299 -7.92 0.37 17.14
C GLY A 299 -6.84 1.26 17.73
N TRP A 300 -6.37 2.21 16.93
CA TRP A 300 -5.29 3.12 17.31
C TRP A 300 -5.57 4.53 16.78
N CYS A 301 -5.17 5.55 17.54
CA CYS A 301 -4.89 6.88 17.03
C CYS A 301 -3.78 6.84 15.96
N GLU A 302 -3.67 7.91 15.17
CA GLU A 302 -2.52 8.08 14.27
C GLU A 302 -1.27 8.55 15.00
N GLN A 303 -1.41 9.15 16.17
CA GLN A 303 -0.34 9.85 16.89
C GLN A 303 -0.41 9.60 18.40
N TYR A 304 0.77 9.43 19.01
CA TYR A 304 0.92 9.21 20.44
C TYR A 304 2.12 9.97 21.01
N ASN A 305 2.08 10.28 22.31
CA ASN A 305 3.28 10.70 23.03
C ASN A 305 4.19 9.49 23.37
N ASP A 306 5.35 9.73 24.00
CA ASP A 306 6.30 8.66 24.36
C ASP A 306 5.72 7.63 25.36
N ASP A 307 4.68 7.99 26.10
CA ASP A 307 3.99 7.11 27.04
C ASP A 307 2.90 6.25 26.39
N ALA A 308 2.77 6.28 25.06
CA ALA A 308 1.70 5.65 24.29
C ALA A 308 0.30 6.19 24.64
N ARG A 309 0.20 7.47 25.03
CA ARG A 309 -1.09 8.18 25.16
C ARG A 309 -1.42 8.91 23.86
N PRO A 310 -2.67 8.80 23.37
CA PRO A 310 -3.06 9.43 22.12
C PRO A 310 -2.94 10.95 22.22
N VAL A 311 -2.52 11.59 21.13
CA VAL A 311 -2.39 13.04 21.05
C VAL A 311 -3.01 13.56 19.77
N ARG A 312 -3.65 14.73 19.83
CA ARG A 312 -4.13 15.40 18.62
C ARG A 312 -3.01 16.00 17.78
N ALA A 313 -3.26 16.05 16.48
CA ALA A 313 -2.47 16.79 15.52
C ALA A 313 -3.33 17.87 14.82
N ARG A 314 -3.96 17.54 13.68
CA ARG A 314 -4.82 18.46 12.92
C ARG A 314 -6.26 18.46 13.43
N GLN A 315 -7.07 19.41 12.94
CA GLN A 315 -8.51 19.49 13.23
C GLN A 315 -9.33 18.24 12.85
N TYR A 316 -8.75 17.28 12.13
CA TYR A 316 -9.35 16.00 11.75
C TYR A 316 -8.58 14.79 12.33
N GLU A 317 -7.64 15.03 13.24
CA GLU A 317 -6.75 14.05 13.88
C GLU A 317 -6.74 14.31 15.39
N ILE A 318 -7.76 13.80 16.06
CA ILE A 318 -7.98 13.92 17.50
C ILE A 318 -7.77 12.57 18.18
N GLU A 319 -8.03 12.49 19.47
CA GLU A 319 -7.74 11.34 20.31
C GLU A 319 -8.76 10.19 20.15
N LEU A 320 -9.00 9.72 18.92
CA LEU A 320 -9.92 8.64 18.56
C LEU A 320 -9.23 7.50 17.79
N PRO A 321 -9.71 6.26 17.88
CA PRO A 321 -9.24 5.17 17.02
C PRO A 321 -9.65 5.41 15.55
N TYR A 322 -8.68 5.32 14.65
CA TYR A 322 -8.80 5.56 13.22
C TYR A 322 -8.59 4.29 12.40
N PRO A 323 -9.52 3.90 11.50
CA PRO A 323 -9.31 2.88 10.45
C PRO A 323 -7.99 3.00 9.70
N ARG A 324 -7.59 4.23 9.35
CA ARG A 324 -6.35 4.50 8.63
C ARG A 324 -5.11 4.23 9.48
N ALA A 325 -5.14 4.39 10.80
CA ALA A 325 -3.99 4.04 11.63
C ALA A 325 -3.68 2.54 11.51
N LEU A 326 -4.73 1.70 11.53
CA LEU A 326 -4.63 0.26 11.31
C LEU A 326 -4.08 -0.04 9.90
N THR A 327 -4.70 0.47 8.85
CA THR A 327 -4.31 0.09 7.48
C THR A 327 -3.15 0.86 6.89
N ARG A 328 -2.59 1.87 7.55
CA ARG A 328 -1.46 2.64 6.98
C ARG A 328 -0.19 2.53 7.82
N GLY A 329 -0.32 2.28 9.13
CA GLY A 329 0.84 2.26 10.02
C GLY A 329 0.93 1.00 10.88
N VAL A 330 -0.08 0.73 11.72
CA VAL A 330 -0.03 -0.36 12.71
C VAL A 330 -0.10 -1.75 12.07
N GLY A 331 -1.03 -1.99 11.14
CA GLY A 331 -1.19 -3.26 10.45
C GLY A 331 0.09 -3.76 9.76
N PRO A 332 0.78 -2.95 8.93
CA PRO A 332 2.08 -3.33 8.37
C PRO A 332 3.09 -3.70 9.43
N LEU A 333 3.21 -2.88 10.50
CA LEU A 333 4.19 -3.13 11.56
C LEU A 333 3.93 -4.47 12.27
N LEU A 334 2.66 -4.77 12.60
CA LEU A 334 2.29 -6.06 13.20
C LEU A 334 2.65 -7.24 12.28
N ILE A 335 2.37 -7.13 10.98
CA ILE A 335 2.72 -8.14 9.99
C ILE A 335 4.25 -8.33 9.92
N TRP A 336 5.00 -7.24 9.84
CA TRP A 336 6.45 -7.29 9.70
C TRP A 336 7.13 -7.83 10.95
N LEU A 337 6.67 -7.42 12.13
CA LEU A 337 7.16 -7.93 13.41
C LEU A 337 6.89 -9.44 13.51
N TYR A 338 5.67 -9.90 13.23
CA TYR A 338 5.35 -11.34 13.19
C TYR A 338 6.26 -12.13 12.25
N LEU A 339 6.52 -11.60 11.05
CA LEU A 339 7.41 -12.25 10.09
C LEU A 339 8.86 -12.32 10.58
N MET A 340 9.29 -11.44 11.49
CA MET A 340 10.64 -11.44 12.06
C MET A 340 10.76 -12.25 13.37
N ASP A 341 9.81 -12.13 14.30
CA ASP A 341 9.89 -12.72 15.65
C ASP A 341 8.97 -13.93 15.90
N GLU A 342 8.00 -14.18 15.02
CA GLU A 342 6.98 -15.25 15.13
C GLU A 342 6.01 -15.08 16.31
N GLY A 343 5.94 -13.87 16.88
CA GLY A 343 5.06 -13.54 18.01
C GLY A 343 3.59 -13.47 17.59
N GLU A 344 2.81 -14.49 17.94
CA GLU A 344 1.36 -14.55 17.63
C GLU A 344 0.56 -13.37 18.21
N VAL A 345 1.07 -12.70 19.26
CA VAL A 345 0.47 -11.47 19.81
C VAL A 345 0.23 -10.41 18.74
N HIS A 346 1.12 -10.32 17.73
CA HIS A 346 0.97 -9.35 16.64
C HIS A 346 -0.22 -9.70 15.74
N MET A 347 -0.37 -11.00 15.43
CA MET A 347 -1.47 -11.50 14.60
C MET A 347 -2.79 -11.52 15.35
N ASP A 348 -2.78 -11.73 16.67
CA ASP A 348 -3.95 -11.59 17.54
C ASP A 348 -4.48 -10.15 17.53
N LEU A 349 -3.61 -9.16 17.71
CA LEU A 349 -3.98 -7.75 17.62
C LEU A 349 -4.57 -7.40 16.24
N LEU A 350 -3.93 -7.88 15.17
CA LEU A 350 -4.40 -7.68 13.81
C LEU A 350 -5.78 -8.31 13.58
N ARG A 351 -5.98 -9.55 14.07
CA ARG A 351 -7.26 -10.28 14.01
C ARG A 351 -8.36 -9.52 14.77
N SER A 352 -8.09 -9.06 15.98
CA SER A 352 -9.08 -8.35 16.80
C SER A 352 -9.48 -7.00 16.16
N ALA A 353 -8.51 -6.24 15.67
CA ALA A 353 -8.78 -4.99 14.95
C ALA A 353 -9.60 -5.22 13.68
N TYR A 354 -9.24 -6.26 12.90
CA TYR A 354 -10.00 -6.65 11.72
C TYR A 354 -11.43 -7.12 12.05
N ALA A 355 -11.62 -7.87 13.14
CA ALA A 355 -12.93 -8.33 13.58
C ALA A 355 -13.85 -7.16 13.94
N TRP A 356 -13.32 -6.10 14.57
CA TRP A 356 -14.08 -4.87 14.82
C TRP A 356 -14.55 -4.22 13.51
N HIS A 357 -13.65 -4.09 12.53
CA HIS A 357 -13.98 -3.58 11.20
C HIS A 357 -15.08 -4.39 10.50
N GLU A 358 -14.98 -5.72 10.53
CA GLU A 358 -16.00 -6.59 9.94
C GLU A 358 -17.34 -6.45 10.66
N LEU A 359 -17.35 -6.36 12.00
CA LEU A 359 -18.57 -6.19 12.78
C LEU A 359 -19.29 -4.89 12.41
N VAL A 360 -18.57 -3.78 12.24
CA VAL A 360 -19.17 -2.53 11.79
C VAL A 360 -19.66 -2.68 10.36
N ARG A 361 -18.85 -3.25 9.46
CA ARG A 361 -19.25 -3.48 8.07
C ARG A 361 -20.60 -4.18 8.00
N GLN A 362 -20.78 -5.25 8.77
CA GLN A 362 -22.04 -6.01 8.86
C GLN A 362 -23.23 -5.15 9.32
N LYS A 363 -23.04 -4.31 10.34
CA LYS A 363 -24.10 -3.39 10.80
C LYS A 363 -24.53 -2.41 9.70
N GLU A 364 -23.58 -1.97 8.87
CA GLU A 364 -23.81 -0.98 7.82
C GLU A 364 -24.25 -1.57 6.48
N LEU A 365 -24.25 -2.90 6.34
CA LEU A 365 -24.86 -3.58 5.19
C LEU A 365 -26.40 -3.52 5.21
N ASN A 366 -27.02 -2.91 6.23
CA ASN A 366 -28.46 -2.69 6.25
C ASN A 366 -28.89 -1.94 4.98
N PRO A 367 -29.79 -2.49 4.15
CA PRO A 367 -30.25 -1.85 2.91
C PRO A 367 -30.77 -0.42 3.08
N GLU A 368 -31.40 -0.11 4.23
CA GLU A 368 -31.89 1.24 4.54
C GLU A 368 -30.73 2.22 4.74
N ILE A 369 -29.69 1.82 5.48
CA ILE A 369 -28.48 2.63 5.70
C ILE A 369 -27.76 2.88 4.37
N LEU A 370 -27.62 1.82 3.54
CA LEU A 370 -27.01 1.95 2.21
C LEU A 370 -27.80 2.91 1.32
N ALA A 371 -29.14 2.87 1.36
CA ALA A 371 -30.00 3.79 0.61
C ALA A 371 -29.84 5.25 1.10
N GLN A 372 -29.71 5.47 2.40
CA GLN A 372 -29.46 6.81 2.98
C GLN A 372 -28.13 7.41 2.50
N TRP A 373 -27.05 6.62 2.55
CA TRP A 373 -25.74 7.05 2.03
C TRP A 373 -25.79 7.34 0.54
N LYS A 374 -26.49 6.51 -0.23
CA LYS A 374 -26.67 6.72 -1.67
C LYS A 374 -27.42 8.03 -1.95
N ALA A 375 -28.51 8.30 -1.24
CA ALA A 375 -29.27 9.56 -1.40
C ALA A 375 -28.43 10.80 -1.11
N MET A 376 -27.65 10.80 -0.02
CA MET A 376 -26.69 11.87 0.27
C MET A 376 -25.65 12.02 -0.83
N SER A 377 -25.15 10.89 -1.34
CA SER A 377 -24.14 10.85 -2.39
C SER A 377 -24.63 11.40 -3.71
N GLU A 378 -25.87 11.10 -4.08
CA GLU A 378 -26.53 11.61 -5.27
C GLU A 378 -26.80 13.11 -5.18
N ALA A 379 -27.28 13.60 -4.03
CA ALA A 379 -27.65 15.00 -3.85
C ALA A 379 -26.44 15.94 -3.68
N TRP A 380 -25.39 15.50 -2.99
CA TRP A 380 -24.29 16.38 -2.55
C TRP A 380 -22.95 16.10 -3.25
N SER A 381 -22.89 15.16 -4.19
CA SER A 381 -21.70 15.01 -5.05
C SER A 381 -21.66 16.09 -6.13
N PRO A 382 -20.52 16.76 -6.33
CA PRO A 382 -20.32 17.66 -7.46
C PRO A 382 -20.59 16.97 -8.82
N SER A 383 -21.20 17.72 -9.75
CA SER A 383 -21.65 17.23 -11.07
C SER A 383 -20.55 16.62 -11.95
N HIS A 384 -19.29 16.99 -11.78
CA HIS A 384 -18.18 16.40 -12.53
C HIS A 384 -17.81 14.97 -12.07
N HIS A 385 -18.40 14.50 -10.97
CA HIS A 385 -18.24 13.12 -10.46
C HIS A 385 -19.44 12.20 -10.79
N THR A 386 -20.62 12.76 -11.06
CA THR A 386 -21.81 11.98 -11.43
C THR A 386 -21.68 11.33 -12.82
N LEU A 387 -20.91 11.92 -13.73
CA LEU A 387 -20.64 11.40 -15.08
C LEU A 387 -19.95 10.02 -15.13
N THR A 388 -19.43 9.55 -14.00
CA THR A 388 -18.79 8.23 -13.87
C THR A 388 -19.63 7.19 -13.14
N GLY A 389 -20.86 7.53 -12.73
CA GLY A 389 -21.63 6.70 -11.79
C GLY A 389 -20.97 6.56 -10.42
N ASN A 390 -20.12 7.54 -10.07
CA ASN A 390 -19.07 7.42 -9.07
C ASN A 390 -19.19 8.59 -8.10
N TYR A 391 -20.11 8.46 -7.15
CA TYR A 391 -20.41 9.55 -6.23
C TYR A 391 -19.28 9.68 -5.21
N LEU A 392 -18.85 10.91 -4.95
CA LEU A 392 -17.71 11.19 -4.09
C LEU A 392 -17.91 10.82 -2.62
N MET A 393 -19.17 10.58 -2.25
CA MET A 393 -19.63 10.24 -0.92
C MET A 393 -20.08 8.79 -0.79
N GLU A 394 -19.92 7.95 -1.83
CA GLU A 394 -20.34 6.55 -1.77
C GLU A 394 -19.58 5.84 -0.65
N TYR A 395 -20.30 5.62 0.44
CA TYR A 395 -19.76 5.17 1.69
C TYR A 395 -19.39 3.69 1.60
N ARG A 396 -18.21 3.32 2.13
CA ARG A 396 -17.80 1.92 2.23
C ARG A 396 -18.14 1.41 3.63
N PRO A 397 -19.09 0.47 3.75
CA PRO A 397 -19.39 -0.18 5.02
C PRO A 397 -18.12 -0.66 5.73
N GLY A 398 -18.03 -0.40 7.04
CA GLY A 398 -16.91 -0.73 7.92
C GLY A 398 -15.74 0.24 7.86
N TRP A 399 -15.90 1.41 7.24
CA TRP A 399 -14.80 2.35 6.96
C TRP A 399 -15.09 3.84 7.28
N PRO A 400 -15.44 4.21 8.53
CA PRO A 400 -15.48 5.59 8.99
C PRO A 400 -14.14 6.28 9.00
N ASP A 401 -14.18 7.57 9.33
CA ASP A 401 -12.96 8.27 9.70
C ASP A 401 -12.52 7.83 11.09
N ALA A 402 -13.41 7.75 12.08
CA ALA A 402 -13.06 7.32 13.43
C ALA A 402 -14.20 6.59 14.15
N TRP A 403 -13.85 5.83 15.19
CA TRP A 403 -14.78 5.18 16.11
C TRP A 403 -14.81 5.91 17.46
N LEU A 404 -15.93 5.87 18.18
CA LEU A 404 -15.89 6.10 19.62
C LEU A 404 -15.13 4.96 20.31
N PRO A 405 -14.40 5.24 21.40
CA PRO A 405 -13.65 4.21 22.14
C PRO A 405 -14.49 3.00 22.57
N ASP A 406 -15.75 3.16 22.96
CA ASP A 406 -16.63 2.04 23.31
C ASP A 406 -17.38 1.40 22.13
N GLY A 407 -17.15 1.90 20.91
CA GLY A 407 -17.76 1.35 19.71
C GLY A 407 -19.26 1.61 19.60
N SER A 408 -19.81 2.47 20.46
CA SER A 408 -21.23 2.80 20.47
C SER A 408 -21.64 3.69 19.28
N ASN A 409 -20.69 4.37 18.65
CA ASN A 409 -20.91 5.15 17.44
C ASN A 409 -19.60 5.38 16.68
N TRP A 410 -19.70 5.92 15.47
CA TRP A 410 -18.58 6.22 14.60
C TRP A 410 -18.98 7.28 13.57
N GLY A 411 -17.98 7.88 12.92
CA GLY A 411 -18.26 9.02 12.08
C GLY A 411 -17.05 9.63 11.39
N ARG A 412 -17.25 10.88 10.95
CA ARG A 412 -16.21 11.73 10.37
C ARG A 412 -15.60 12.63 11.45
N VAL A 413 -14.32 12.96 11.38
CA VAL A 413 -13.72 13.98 12.26
C VAL A 413 -13.42 15.26 11.48
N LEU A 414 -13.91 16.40 11.98
CA LEU A 414 -13.59 17.73 11.45
C LEU A 414 -13.76 18.77 12.57
N SER A 415 -13.03 19.87 12.49
CA SER A 415 -13.11 20.95 13.50
C SER A 415 -12.92 20.46 14.94
N PHE A 416 -12.02 19.48 15.11
CA PHE A 416 -11.68 18.80 16.37
C PHE A 416 -12.81 18.00 17.01
N LYS A 417 -13.86 17.65 16.27
CA LYS A 417 -15.01 16.88 16.76
C LYS A 417 -15.40 15.78 15.77
N MET A 418 -15.87 14.66 16.31
CA MET A 418 -16.48 13.57 15.55
C MET A 418 -17.96 13.89 15.29
N MET A 419 -18.29 13.99 14.01
CA MET A 419 -19.64 14.05 13.47
C MET A 419 -20.15 12.61 13.35
N ALA A 420 -20.90 12.19 14.36
CA ALA A 420 -21.43 10.84 14.46
C ALA A 420 -22.46 10.54 13.37
N TRP A 421 -22.46 9.30 12.85
CA TRP A 421 -23.41 8.88 11.84
C TRP A 421 -24.73 8.41 12.41
N ASN A 422 -24.70 7.79 13.59
CA ASN A 422 -25.92 7.39 14.29
C ASN A 422 -26.31 8.44 15.33
N PRO A 423 -27.59 8.50 15.76
CA PRO A 423 -28.00 9.37 16.86
C PRO A 423 -27.15 9.14 18.12
N LEU A 424 -26.77 10.22 18.80
CA LEU A 424 -26.06 10.16 20.08
C LEU A 424 -27.05 10.28 21.24
N SER A 425 -27.00 9.33 22.18
CA SER A 425 -27.72 9.39 23.45
C SER A 425 -27.17 10.50 24.35
N THR A 426 -27.96 10.90 25.36
CA THR A 426 -27.53 11.88 26.38
C THR A 426 -26.26 11.41 27.10
N GLU A 427 -26.15 10.11 27.39
CA GLU A 427 -25.00 9.49 28.04
C GLU A 427 -23.77 9.53 27.15
N GLN A 428 -23.92 9.22 25.85
CA GLN A 428 -22.80 9.30 24.88
C GLN A 428 -22.31 10.73 24.73
N LYS A 429 -23.22 11.70 24.61
CA LYS A 429 -22.90 13.13 24.55
C LYS A 429 -22.13 13.57 25.78
N LYS A 430 -22.55 13.14 26.98
CA LYS A 430 -21.85 13.46 28.23
C LYS A 430 -20.48 12.78 28.33
N LYS A 431 -20.39 11.49 27.98
CA LYS A 431 -19.15 10.70 28.06
C LYS A 431 -18.07 11.22 27.10
N TYR A 432 -18.48 11.60 25.89
CA TYR A 432 -17.57 12.01 24.81
C TYR A 432 -17.66 13.48 24.45
N ASP A 433 -18.10 14.33 25.38
CA ASP A 433 -18.37 15.75 25.17
C ASP A 433 -17.25 16.48 24.40
N ASN A 434 -16.01 16.25 24.78
CA ASN A 434 -14.84 16.86 24.15
C ASN A 434 -14.49 16.30 22.75
N LEU A 435 -15.03 15.14 22.38
CA LEU A 435 -14.71 14.41 21.16
C LEU A 435 -15.83 14.40 20.13
N VAL A 436 -17.09 14.69 20.49
CA VAL A 436 -18.24 14.63 19.56
C VAL A 436 -18.84 15.99 19.26
N ASP A 437 -19.43 16.11 18.08
CA ASP A 437 -20.26 17.23 17.70
C ASP A 437 -21.71 17.00 18.13
N HIS A 438 -22.16 17.74 19.15
CA HIS A 438 -23.49 17.59 19.73
C HIS A 438 -24.64 18.03 18.83
N ALA A 439 -24.35 18.86 17.83
CA ALA A 439 -25.31 19.49 16.94
C ALA A 439 -25.30 18.87 15.53
N TRP A 440 -24.42 17.90 15.28
CA TRP A 440 -24.36 17.24 13.99
C TRP A 440 -25.53 16.26 13.82
N PRO A 441 -26.30 16.34 12.71
CA PRO A 441 -27.42 15.43 12.47
C PRO A 441 -26.92 14.04 12.02
N PRO A 442 -27.63 12.96 12.42
CA PRO A 442 -27.31 11.60 11.98
C PRO A 442 -27.57 11.40 10.48
N VAL A 443 -27.05 10.30 9.92
CA VAL A 443 -27.16 9.94 8.49
C VAL A 443 -28.62 9.89 8.02
N THR A 444 -29.53 9.41 8.85
CA THR A 444 -30.97 9.39 8.52
C THR A 444 -31.54 10.78 8.26
N ASP A 445 -31.20 11.76 9.12
CA ASP A 445 -31.65 13.15 8.96
C ASP A 445 -30.95 13.82 7.78
N LEU A 446 -29.65 13.55 7.61
CA LEU A 446 -28.86 14.02 6.46
C LEU A 446 -29.45 13.51 5.14
N ALA A 447 -29.85 12.24 5.07
CA ALA A 447 -30.52 11.67 3.90
C ALA A 447 -31.87 12.33 3.66
N GLY A 448 -32.64 12.65 4.71
CA GLY A 448 -33.87 13.44 4.60
C GLY A 448 -33.64 14.84 4.02
N LEU A 449 -32.57 15.52 4.44
CA LEU A 449 -32.16 16.81 3.84
C LEU A 449 -31.77 16.65 2.37
N ALA A 450 -31.00 15.62 2.04
CA ALA A 450 -30.56 15.33 0.68
C ALA A 450 -31.74 15.04 -0.27
N LEU A 451 -32.69 14.20 0.16
CA LEU A 451 -33.91 13.89 -0.60
C LEU A 451 -34.83 15.10 -0.78
N ALA A 452 -34.79 16.05 0.15
CA ALA A 452 -35.50 17.33 0.04
C ALA A 452 -34.70 18.40 -0.75
N HIS A 453 -33.60 18.03 -1.40
CA HIS A 453 -32.70 18.94 -2.13
C HIS A 453 -32.17 20.12 -1.31
N LYS A 454 -32.01 19.93 0.00
CA LYS A 454 -31.41 20.92 0.89
C LYS A 454 -29.88 20.79 0.90
N PRO A 455 -29.13 21.89 1.10
CA PRO A 455 -27.68 21.82 1.23
C PRO A 455 -27.27 21.02 2.49
N PRO A 456 -26.06 20.45 2.52
CA PRO A 456 -25.54 19.81 3.72
C PRO A 456 -25.40 20.84 4.85
N PRO A 457 -25.54 20.43 6.13
CA PRO A 457 -25.35 21.33 7.26
C PRO A 457 -24.00 22.04 7.20
N ARG A 458 -23.98 23.32 7.60
CA ARG A 458 -22.78 24.17 7.66
C ARG A 458 -22.07 24.37 6.32
N GLU A 459 -22.76 24.10 5.21
CA GLU A 459 -22.21 24.15 3.84
C GLU A 459 -20.93 23.31 3.68
N TYR A 460 -20.76 22.31 4.54
CA TYR A 460 -19.57 21.51 4.51
C TYR A 460 -19.48 20.78 3.19
N ASN A 461 -18.31 20.87 2.58
CA ASN A 461 -17.95 19.95 1.55
C ASN A 461 -17.81 18.57 2.17
N MET A 462 -18.88 17.78 2.03
CA MET A 462 -18.95 16.42 2.55
C MET A 462 -17.81 15.55 1.99
N TYR A 463 -17.27 15.92 0.81
CA TYR A 463 -16.16 15.26 0.13
C TYR A 463 -14.75 15.67 0.59
N VAL A 464 -14.46 16.96 0.82
CA VAL A 464 -13.06 17.48 0.86
C VAL A 464 -12.28 17.20 2.15
N HIS A 465 -12.92 16.74 3.23
CA HIS A 465 -12.21 16.45 4.50
C HIS A 465 -12.52 15.06 5.04
N CYS A 466 -12.68 14.08 4.17
CA CYS A 466 -12.77 12.68 4.53
C CYS A 466 -11.41 12.03 4.22
N HIS A 467 -10.61 11.70 5.24
CA HIS A 467 -9.36 10.93 5.05
C HIS A 467 -9.65 9.43 4.77
N SER A 468 -10.92 9.06 4.69
CA SER A 468 -11.46 7.81 4.16
C SER A 468 -11.13 7.67 2.67
N GLY A 469 -9.86 7.40 2.39
CA GLY A 469 -9.40 7.06 1.05
C GLY A 469 -10.21 5.87 0.55
N ILE A 470 -10.94 6.06 -0.55
CA ILE A 470 -11.81 5.07 -1.21
C ILE A 470 -10.95 3.96 -1.90
N GLY A 471 -9.72 3.74 -1.44
CA GLY A 471 -8.87 2.61 -1.79
C GLY A 471 -9.22 1.38 -0.97
N ASN A 472 -8.85 0.20 -1.45
CA ASN A 472 -9.09 -1.08 -0.79
C ASN A 472 -8.15 -1.31 0.41
N SER A 473 -8.12 -0.38 1.37
CA SER A 473 -7.08 -0.33 2.41
C SER A 473 -7.05 -1.56 3.32
N LEU A 474 -8.13 -2.36 3.36
CA LEU A 474 -8.19 -3.61 4.14
C LEU A 474 -7.68 -4.84 3.37
N SER A 475 -7.41 -4.76 2.07
CA SER A 475 -7.03 -5.96 1.31
C SER A 475 -5.78 -6.63 1.81
N GLU A 476 -4.85 -5.84 2.30
CA GLU A 476 -3.55 -6.32 2.75
C GLU A 476 -3.65 -7.02 4.10
N ILE A 477 -4.44 -6.46 5.00
CA ILE A 477 -4.78 -7.13 6.25
C ILE A 477 -5.50 -8.45 5.96
N ARG A 478 -6.49 -8.44 5.07
CA ARG A 478 -7.18 -9.68 4.65
C ARG A 478 -6.23 -10.69 4.03
N ARG A 479 -5.27 -10.22 3.21
CA ARG A 479 -4.26 -11.08 2.59
C ARG A 479 -3.35 -11.69 3.65
N ALA A 480 -2.77 -10.87 4.53
CA ALA A 480 -1.93 -11.35 5.63
C ALA A 480 -2.66 -12.38 6.49
N LEU A 481 -3.91 -12.10 6.85
CA LEU A 481 -4.78 -13.03 7.58
C LEU A 481 -5.06 -14.33 6.80
N LEU A 482 -5.33 -14.24 5.49
CA LEU A 482 -5.53 -15.42 4.64
C LEU A 482 -4.29 -16.30 4.57
N GLU A 483 -3.11 -15.72 4.32
CA GLU A 483 -1.87 -16.48 4.23
C GLU A 483 -1.43 -17.04 5.59
N HIS A 484 -1.68 -16.29 6.67
CA HIS A 484 -1.54 -16.78 8.04
C HIS A 484 -2.46 -17.99 8.30
N LYS A 485 -3.74 -17.92 7.92
CA LYS A 485 -4.69 -19.02 8.07
C LYS A 485 -4.24 -20.28 7.31
N ARG A 486 -3.61 -20.10 6.15
CA ARG A 486 -3.14 -21.21 5.28
C ARG A 486 -1.91 -21.94 5.80
N GLY A 487 -1.01 -21.25 6.52
CA GLY A 487 0.28 -21.86 6.88
C GLY A 487 1.09 -21.10 7.92
N GLY A 488 0.45 -20.27 8.73
CA GLY A 488 1.10 -19.39 9.71
C GLY A 488 2.19 -18.54 9.05
N ARG A 489 3.31 -18.40 9.75
CA ARG A 489 4.49 -17.68 9.24
C ARG A 489 5.02 -18.22 7.93
N ALA A 490 5.08 -19.54 7.73
CA ALA A 490 5.60 -20.11 6.49
C ALA A 490 4.72 -19.73 5.27
N GLY A 491 3.39 -19.74 5.46
CA GLY A 491 2.43 -19.28 4.45
C GLY A 491 2.62 -17.80 4.12
N MET A 492 2.78 -16.95 5.13
CA MET A 492 3.03 -15.52 4.93
C MET A 492 4.39 -15.25 4.28
N ILE A 493 5.48 -15.88 4.74
CA ILE A 493 6.81 -15.76 4.13
C ILE A 493 6.75 -16.12 2.65
N LYS A 494 6.02 -17.16 2.26
CA LYS A 494 5.84 -17.53 0.84
C LYS A 494 5.16 -16.42 0.02
N TYR A 495 4.25 -15.64 0.62
CA TYR A 495 3.58 -14.52 -0.06
C TYR A 495 4.45 -13.26 -0.10
N TYR A 496 5.11 -12.93 1.01
CA TYR A 496 5.92 -11.72 1.12
C TYR A 496 7.31 -11.86 0.49
N SER A 497 7.83 -13.07 0.34
CA SER A 497 9.12 -13.36 -0.31
C SER A 497 8.93 -13.58 -1.80
N HIS A 498 9.88 -13.10 -2.59
CA HIS A 498 9.94 -13.30 -4.03
C HIS A 498 11.40 -13.15 -4.49
N PRO A 499 11.89 -13.96 -5.44
CA PRO A 499 13.29 -13.91 -5.83
C PRO A 499 13.71 -12.52 -6.36
N THR A 500 14.89 -12.05 -5.95
CA THR A 500 15.60 -10.92 -6.58
C THR A 500 16.46 -11.34 -7.76
N LYS A 501 16.60 -12.65 -7.97
CA LYS A 501 17.32 -13.26 -9.08
C LYS A 501 16.58 -14.51 -9.51
N TYR A 502 16.32 -14.65 -10.80
CA TYR A 502 15.73 -15.87 -11.33
C TYR A 502 16.81 -16.87 -11.74
N THR A 503 16.63 -18.14 -11.38
CA THR A 503 17.31 -19.24 -12.07
C THR A 503 16.84 -19.32 -13.53
N ALA A 504 17.54 -20.08 -14.37
CA ALA A 504 17.14 -20.24 -15.77
C ALA A 504 15.71 -20.79 -15.91
N ASP A 505 15.32 -21.72 -15.04
CA ASP A 505 13.99 -22.33 -15.02
C ASP A 505 12.91 -21.37 -14.53
N GLN A 506 13.22 -20.60 -13.48
CA GLN A 506 12.32 -19.56 -12.99
C GLN A 506 12.11 -18.48 -14.06
N TYR A 507 13.19 -18.07 -14.73
CA TYR A 507 13.12 -17.07 -15.78
C TYR A 507 12.32 -17.58 -16.98
N LEU A 508 12.52 -18.82 -17.41
CA LEU A 508 11.72 -19.45 -18.47
C LEU A 508 10.21 -19.36 -18.17
N GLN A 509 9.81 -19.67 -16.94
CA GLN A 509 8.40 -19.58 -16.51
C GLN A 509 7.90 -18.13 -16.44
N ALA A 510 8.72 -17.20 -15.95
CA ALA A 510 8.42 -15.77 -15.97
C ALA A 510 8.16 -15.25 -17.39
N ARG A 511 8.96 -15.69 -18.37
CA ARG A 511 8.79 -15.38 -19.79
C ARG A 511 7.49 -15.89 -20.37
N ILE A 512 7.09 -17.11 -19.99
CA ILE A 512 5.82 -17.70 -20.41
C ILE A 512 4.64 -16.90 -19.86
N HIS A 513 4.64 -16.60 -18.55
CA HIS A 513 3.57 -15.80 -17.93
C HIS A 513 3.49 -14.39 -18.53
N ALA A 514 4.63 -13.76 -18.81
CA ALA A 514 4.69 -12.49 -19.51
C ALA A 514 4.09 -12.58 -20.93
N ALA A 515 4.45 -13.61 -21.70
CA ALA A 515 3.90 -13.84 -23.04
C ALA A 515 2.38 -14.06 -23.02
N GLN A 516 1.87 -14.81 -22.03
CA GLN A 516 0.44 -14.98 -21.81
C GLN A 516 -0.24 -13.63 -21.50
N ARG A 517 0.35 -12.78 -20.64
CA ARG A 517 -0.16 -11.42 -20.36
C ARG A 517 -0.17 -10.51 -21.59
N VAL A 518 0.83 -10.59 -22.47
CA VAL A 518 0.87 -9.84 -23.75
C VAL A 518 -0.28 -10.25 -24.68
N LEU A 519 -0.63 -11.54 -24.69
CA LEU A 519 -1.69 -12.08 -25.55
C LEU A 519 -3.10 -11.85 -25.00
N LYS A 520 -3.25 -11.51 -23.71
CA LYS A 520 -4.56 -11.14 -23.13
C LYS A 520 -5.10 -9.90 -23.85
N ILE A 521 -6.23 -10.06 -24.55
CA ILE A 521 -6.82 -8.99 -25.37
C ILE A 521 -7.12 -7.73 -24.57
N ARG A 522 -7.51 -7.90 -23.30
CA ARG A 522 -7.73 -6.80 -22.36
C ARG A 522 -6.49 -5.93 -22.20
N ASN A 523 -5.33 -6.53 -21.92
CA ASN A 523 -4.08 -5.79 -21.70
C ASN A 523 -3.68 -5.00 -22.94
N ARG A 524 -3.84 -5.59 -24.13
CA ARG A 524 -3.59 -4.92 -25.41
C ARG A 524 -4.52 -3.73 -25.65
N ARG A 525 -5.82 -3.90 -25.39
CA ARG A 525 -6.81 -2.82 -25.53
C ARG A 525 -6.54 -1.67 -24.57
N MET A 526 -6.17 -1.96 -23.33
CA MET A 526 -5.88 -0.94 -22.32
C MET A 526 -4.57 -0.18 -22.60
N ALA A 527 -3.61 -0.80 -23.28
CA ALA A 527 -2.36 -0.16 -23.67
C ALA A 527 -2.41 0.55 -25.04
N TYR A 528 -3.55 0.50 -25.74
CA TYR A 528 -3.61 0.98 -27.11
C TYR A 528 -3.38 2.51 -27.18
N PRO A 529 -2.51 2.99 -28.10
CA PRO A 529 -2.18 4.40 -28.21
C PRO A 529 -3.27 5.13 -28.98
N TYR A 530 -4.21 5.76 -28.26
CA TYR A 530 -5.28 6.57 -28.85
C TYR A 530 -4.85 8.04 -29.07
N THR A 531 -3.59 8.26 -29.44
CA THR A 531 -3.00 9.59 -29.63
C THR A 531 -3.87 10.46 -30.55
N GLY A 532 -4.10 11.71 -30.15
CA GLY A 532 -4.94 12.66 -30.89
C GLY A 532 -6.45 12.53 -30.65
N ARG A 533 -6.91 11.56 -29.86
CA ARG A 533 -8.33 11.48 -29.45
C ARG A 533 -8.60 12.31 -28.19
N PRO A 534 -9.68 13.11 -28.16
CA PRO A 534 -10.10 13.80 -26.94
C PRO A 534 -10.26 12.84 -25.76
N GLY A 535 -9.69 13.19 -24.61
CA GLY A 535 -9.75 12.38 -23.39
C GLY A 535 -8.74 11.22 -23.31
N TYR A 536 -7.85 11.06 -24.29
CA TYR A 536 -6.73 10.14 -24.16
C TYR A 536 -5.77 10.57 -23.03
N THR A 537 -5.36 9.61 -22.22
CA THR A 537 -4.58 9.80 -20.98
C THR A 537 -3.46 8.76 -20.91
N GLY A 538 -2.79 8.53 -22.04
CA GLY A 538 -1.60 7.68 -22.12
C GLY A 538 -0.30 8.46 -21.92
N ILE A 539 0.81 7.76 -22.09
CA ILE A 539 2.14 8.27 -21.75
C ILE A 539 2.47 9.56 -22.51
N SER A 540 2.09 9.71 -23.79
CA SER A 540 2.32 10.94 -24.54
C SER A 540 1.64 12.19 -23.97
N THR A 541 0.64 12.02 -23.10
CA THR A 541 -0.09 13.13 -22.44
C THR A 541 0.38 13.38 -21.01
N ALA A 542 1.27 12.53 -20.48
CA ALA A 542 1.78 12.68 -19.12
C ALA A 542 2.68 13.92 -19.03
N LYS A 543 2.42 14.78 -18.04
CA LYS A 543 3.24 15.97 -17.80
C LYS A 543 4.67 15.62 -17.37
N ASP A 544 4.79 14.61 -16.51
CA ASP A 544 6.04 14.15 -15.91
C ASP A 544 5.84 12.73 -15.33
N PHE A 545 6.84 12.24 -14.58
CA PHE A 545 6.82 10.95 -13.91
C PHE A 545 5.87 10.86 -12.70
N GLY A 546 4.92 11.78 -12.52
CA GLY A 546 3.90 11.75 -11.47
C GLY A 546 3.15 10.42 -11.34
N PHE A 547 3.11 9.64 -12.44
CA PHE A 547 2.58 8.29 -12.40
C PHE A 547 3.32 7.42 -11.37
N VAL A 548 4.65 7.46 -11.21
CA VAL A 548 5.42 6.65 -10.24
C VAL A 548 4.78 6.63 -8.84
N SER A 549 4.39 7.81 -8.32
CA SER A 549 3.75 7.96 -7.01
C SER A 549 2.27 7.56 -6.92
N SER A 550 1.62 7.29 -8.05
CA SER A 550 0.19 6.98 -8.13
C SER A 550 -0.12 5.49 -8.31
N LYS A 551 0.90 4.63 -8.40
CA LYS A 551 0.72 3.24 -8.83
C LYS A 551 -0.06 2.38 -7.85
N GLY A 552 0.13 2.58 -6.56
CA GLY A 552 -0.46 1.76 -5.51
C GLY A 552 -1.97 1.86 -5.31
N ARG A 553 -2.69 2.29 -6.34
CA ARG A 553 -4.13 2.54 -6.38
C ARG A 553 -4.80 1.59 -7.39
N TRP A 554 -4.24 0.39 -7.60
CA TRP A 554 -4.56 -0.46 -8.75
C TRP A 554 -5.69 -1.46 -8.47
N TYR A 555 -5.78 -2.01 -7.25
CA TYR A 555 -6.74 -3.07 -6.95
C TYR A 555 -8.02 -2.61 -6.25
N GLY A 556 -8.38 -1.34 -6.44
CA GLY A 556 -9.65 -0.80 -5.95
C GLY A 556 -10.84 -1.21 -6.82
N ASP A 557 -12.03 -0.86 -6.34
CA ASP A 557 -13.29 -1.03 -7.08
C ASP A 557 -13.30 -0.17 -8.37
N PRO A 558 -13.53 -0.76 -9.57
CA PRO A 558 -13.60 -0.04 -10.86
C PRO A 558 -14.58 1.13 -10.88
N ASN A 559 -15.61 1.10 -10.03
CA ASN A 559 -16.59 2.15 -9.88
C ASN A 559 -16.14 3.22 -8.89
N THR A 560 -14.86 3.26 -8.51
CA THR A 560 -14.27 4.30 -7.63
C THR A 560 -13.08 4.95 -8.31
N LYS A 561 -12.75 6.20 -7.94
CA LYS A 561 -11.56 6.90 -8.46
C LYS A 561 -10.23 6.18 -8.18
N TRP A 562 -10.24 5.09 -7.39
CA TRP A 562 -9.08 4.30 -6.95
C TRP A 562 -9.10 2.84 -7.44
N GLY A 563 -10.02 2.45 -8.31
CA GLY A 563 -10.01 1.13 -8.97
C GLY A 563 -9.96 1.21 -10.49
N ALA A 564 -9.50 2.34 -11.01
CA ALA A 564 -9.46 2.62 -12.44
C ALA A 564 -8.69 1.57 -13.26
N ALA A 565 -7.89 0.71 -12.63
CA ALA A 565 -7.23 -0.40 -13.30
C ALA A 565 -8.18 -1.55 -13.71
N PHE A 566 -9.48 -1.48 -13.41
CA PHE A 566 -10.49 -2.45 -13.87
C PHE A 566 -11.52 -1.88 -14.82
N GLN A 567 -11.50 -0.57 -15.11
CA GLN A 567 -12.44 0.01 -16.06
C GLN A 567 -12.26 -0.59 -17.46
N THR A 568 -13.39 -1.01 -18.03
CA THR A 568 -13.52 -1.64 -19.34
C THR A 568 -13.24 -0.66 -20.47
N VAL A 569 -12.92 -1.25 -21.63
CA VAL A 569 -12.61 -0.65 -22.93
C VAL A 569 -13.29 0.71 -23.17
N TYR A 570 -12.46 1.76 -23.20
CA TYR A 570 -12.66 3.08 -23.79
C TYR A 570 -13.91 3.91 -23.38
N PRO A 571 -13.74 5.20 -23.03
CA PRO A 571 -12.47 5.89 -22.76
C PRO A 571 -11.97 5.57 -21.33
N SER A 572 -10.82 4.90 -21.21
CA SER A 572 -10.14 4.74 -19.91
C SER A 572 -9.41 6.05 -19.58
N ARG A 573 -9.51 6.49 -18.31
CA ARG A 573 -8.92 7.75 -17.82
C ARG A 573 -7.43 7.68 -17.48
N ASN A 574 -6.76 6.53 -17.59
CA ASN A 574 -5.30 6.42 -17.43
C ASN A 574 -4.75 5.12 -18.06
N THR A 575 -4.10 5.20 -19.23
CA THR A 575 -3.52 4.02 -19.90
C THR A 575 -2.01 3.85 -19.69
N ILE A 576 -1.36 4.82 -19.03
CA ILE A 576 0.11 4.90 -18.89
C ILE A 576 0.68 3.58 -18.36
N TRP A 577 0.07 3.03 -17.31
CA TRP A 577 0.54 1.80 -16.68
C TRP A 577 0.44 0.58 -17.57
N TYR A 578 -0.64 0.47 -18.34
CA TYR A 578 -0.81 -0.65 -19.26
C TYR A 578 0.19 -0.57 -20.41
N GLN A 579 0.53 0.64 -20.86
CA GLN A 579 1.56 0.84 -21.87
C GLN A 579 2.92 0.34 -21.34
N TRP A 580 3.32 0.78 -20.15
CA TRP A 580 4.56 0.31 -19.51
C TRP A 580 4.54 -1.20 -19.23
N GLN A 581 3.46 -1.73 -18.65
CA GLN A 581 3.35 -3.17 -18.34
C GLN A 581 3.36 -4.02 -19.61
N LEU A 582 2.66 -3.63 -20.67
CA LEU A 582 2.63 -4.38 -21.93
C LEU A 582 4.02 -4.46 -22.56
N ILE A 583 4.76 -3.35 -22.56
CA ILE A 583 6.12 -3.33 -23.12
C ILE A 583 7.11 -4.06 -22.23
N TYR A 584 6.98 -3.95 -20.90
CA TYR A 584 7.76 -4.75 -19.97
C TYR A 584 7.54 -6.25 -20.18
N ASP A 585 6.28 -6.68 -20.24
CA ASP A 585 5.92 -8.09 -20.44
C ASP A 585 6.44 -8.63 -21.77
N VAL A 586 6.34 -7.88 -22.87
CA VAL A 586 6.84 -8.37 -24.17
C VAL A 586 8.36 -8.46 -24.20
N LYS A 587 9.07 -7.55 -23.53
CA LYS A 587 10.53 -7.60 -23.44
C LYS A 587 10.99 -8.77 -22.58
N ILE A 588 10.33 -9.04 -21.43
CA ILE A 588 10.58 -10.27 -20.67
C ILE A 588 10.31 -11.49 -21.55
N ALA A 589 9.12 -11.61 -22.15
CA ALA A 589 8.77 -12.76 -23.00
C ALA A 589 9.85 -13.06 -24.07
N ARG A 590 10.38 -12.01 -24.70
CA ARG A 590 11.42 -12.11 -25.73
C ARG A 590 12.84 -12.35 -25.19
N GLY A 591 13.06 -12.30 -23.89
CA GLY A 591 14.39 -12.43 -23.29
C GLY A 591 15.24 -11.17 -23.42
N GLN A 592 14.60 -9.99 -23.52
CA GLN A 592 15.26 -8.70 -23.75
C GLN A 592 15.54 -7.91 -22.47
N ILE A 593 15.07 -8.40 -21.33
CA ILE A 593 15.37 -7.87 -20.00
C ILE A 593 16.06 -8.99 -19.25
N ASP A 594 17.21 -8.71 -18.66
CA ASP A 594 17.99 -9.69 -17.90
C ASP A 594 17.16 -10.35 -16.78
N SER A 595 17.49 -11.60 -16.43
CA SER A 595 16.77 -12.35 -15.39
C SER A 595 16.73 -11.62 -14.05
N ASP A 596 17.80 -10.91 -13.71
CA ASP A 596 17.98 -10.22 -12.43
C ASP A 596 17.20 -8.89 -12.45
N ALA A 597 17.06 -8.26 -13.61
CA ALA A 597 16.22 -7.08 -13.80
C ALA A 597 14.71 -7.41 -13.91
N ALA A 598 14.38 -8.63 -14.35
CA ALA A 598 13.04 -9.17 -14.42
C ALA A 598 12.53 -9.64 -13.05
N ALA A 599 13.43 -10.19 -12.22
CA ALA A 599 13.20 -10.43 -10.82
C ALA A 599 13.13 -9.08 -10.07
N ARG A 600 12.05 -8.85 -9.33
CA ARG A 600 11.80 -7.54 -8.68
C ARG A 600 11.97 -7.59 -7.17
N GLY A 601 12.44 -8.74 -6.68
CA GLY A 601 12.59 -8.99 -5.26
C GLY A 601 11.29 -9.14 -4.51
N SER A 602 11.47 -9.47 -3.25
CA SER A 602 10.42 -9.66 -2.26
C SER A 602 9.51 -8.43 -2.17
N ARG A 603 8.23 -8.67 -1.87
CA ARG A 603 7.33 -7.61 -1.39
C ARG A 603 7.93 -6.94 -0.16
N GLY A 604 8.70 -7.71 0.62
CA GLY A 604 9.45 -7.25 1.77
C GLY A 604 8.54 -6.43 2.66
N LEU A 605 9.02 -5.24 3.00
CA LEU A 605 8.32 -4.32 3.88
C LEU A 605 7.43 -3.34 3.10
N GLU A 606 6.73 -3.78 2.04
CA GLU A 606 5.74 -2.96 1.29
C GLU A 606 4.66 -2.40 2.26
N SER A 607 4.33 -1.10 2.14
CA SER A 607 3.42 -0.42 3.08
C SER A 607 1.94 -0.56 2.68
N VAL A 608 1.06 -0.77 3.68
CA VAL A 608 -0.24 -1.41 3.42
C VAL A 608 -1.43 -0.56 2.93
N ALA A 609 -1.19 0.70 2.58
CA ALA A 609 -2.28 1.58 2.13
C ALA A 609 -1.97 2.50 0.95
N THR A 610 -0.69 2.72 0.64
CA THR A 610 -0.30 3.55 -0.50
C THR A 610 0.15 2.73 -1.70
N GLN A 611 0.36 1.42 -1.51
CA GLN A 611 0.80 0.41 -2.47
C GLN A 611 -0.09 -0.81 -2.31
N THR A 612 -1.29 -0.84 -2.91
CA THR A 612 -2.15 -2.04 -2.89
C THR A 612 -1.36 -3.25 -3.41
N HIS A 613 -0.75 -4.03 -2.52
CA HIS A 613 0.18 -5.15 -2.77
C HIS A 613 0.35 -5.48 -4.25
N LEU A 614 1.21 -4.74 -4.98
CA LEU A 614 1.31 -4.86 -6.44
C LEU A 614 1.70 -6.27 -6.82
N ASP A 615 1.14 -6.85 -7.88
CA ASP A 615 1.54 -8.18 -8.35
C ASP A 615 3.08 -8.26 -8.43
N SER A 616 3.67 -9.38 -7.99
CA SER A 616 5.15 -9.58 -8.02
C SER A 616 5.81 -9.36 -9.39
N TRP A 617 5.02 -9.44 -10.47
CA TRP A 617 5.43 -9.24 -11.86
C TRP A 617 5.11 -7.83 -12.41
N ASP A 618 4.61 -6.93 -11.56
CA ASP A 618 4.26 -5.56 -11.91
C ASP A 618 5.50 -4.74 -12.34
N VAL A 619 5.36 -3.91 -13.37
CA VAL A 619 6.47 -3.20 -14.03
C VAL A 619 7.21 -2.23 -13.12
N LEU A 620 6.57 -1.67 -12.09
CA LEU A 620 7.28 -0.89 -11.07
C LEU A 620 7.50 -1.71 -9.80
N GLY A 621 6.61 -2.64 -9.47
CA GLY A 621 6.65 -3.48 -8.27
C GLY A 621 6.93 -2.65 -7.02
N GLU A 622 7.44 -3.32 -5.98
CA GLU A 622 8.03 -2.62 -4.83
C GLU A 622 9.48 -2.24 -5.10
N TRP A 623 9.67 -1.16 -5.86
CA TRP A 623 11.00 -0.75 -6.35
C TRP A 623 12.01 -0.43 -5.24
N GLY A 624 11.56 -0.01 -4.05
CA GLY A 624 12.43 0.23 -2.90
C GLY A 624 13.12 -1.06 -2.46
N MET A 625 12.34 -2.13 -2.28
CA MET A 625 12.85 -3.47 -1.95
C MET A 625 13.68 -4.09 -3.09
N ALA A 626 13.51 -3.64 -4.34
CA ALA A 626 14.34 -4.10 -5.46
C ALA A 626 15.75 -3.49 -5.49
N CYS A 627 16.06 -2.52 -4.61
CA CYS A 627 17.35 -1.82 -4.60
C CYS A 627 18.49 -2.66 -3.98
N HIS A 628 18.15 -3.73 -3.26
CA HIS A 628 19.09 -4.69 -2.69
C HIS A 628 18.64 -6.11 -3.05
N GLU A 629 19.57 -7.02 -3.32
CA GLU A 629 19.25 -8.38 -3.72
C GLU A 629 18.97 -9.25 -2.49
N MET A 630 17.70 -9.53 -2.22
CA MET A 630 17.24 -10.35 -1.11
C MET A 630 15.85 -10.96 -1.38
N GLU A 631 15.72 -12.26 -1.15
CA GLU A 631 14.45 -12.96 -1.27
C GLU A 631 13.58 -12.84 -0.02
N ASN A 632 14.18 -12.74 1.18
CA ASN A 632 13.46 -12.63 2.44
C ASN A 632 14.01 -11.51 3.31
N TYR A 633 13.36 -10.34 3.27
CA TYR A 633 13.71 -9.19 4.11
C TYR A 633 13.45 -9.37 5.60
N PHE A 634 12.72 -10.41 5.99
CA PHE A 634 12.33 -10.70 7.36
C PHE A 634 13.28 -11.66 8.06
N ASP A 635 14.33 -12.13 7.38
CA ASP A 635 15.42 -12.87 8.03
C ASP A 635 16.31 -11.91 8.84
N VAL A 636 15.76 -11.41 9.93
CA VAL A 636 16.35 -10.39 10.79
C VAL A 636 16.31 -10.89 12.23
N PRO A 637 17.46 -11.01 12.92
CA PRO A 637 17.50 -11.52 14.28
C PRO A 637 17.10 -10.42 15.29
N ILE A 638 15.82 -10.04 15.29
CA ILE A 638 15.27 -9.18 16.35
C ILE A 638 15.05 -10.01 17.63
N GLN A 639 15.17 -9.38 18.79
CA GLN A 639 14.94 -10.05 20.06
C GLN A 639 13.50 -10.56 20.14
N LYS A 640 13.34 -11.85 20.43
CA LYS A 640 12.06 -12.47 20.80
C LYS A 640 11.88 -12.25 22.31
N LYS A 641 10.69 -11.82 22.74
CA LYS A 641 10.32 -11.81 24.15
C LYS A 641 9.17 -12.75 24.41
#